data_AF-A0A7K3NHJ1-F1
#
_entry.id   AF-A0A7K3NHJ1-F1
#
_cell.length_a   1.000
_cell.length_b   1.000
_cell.length_c   1.000
_cell.angle_alpha   90.00
_cell.angle_beta   90.00
_cell.angle_gamma   90.00
#
_symmetry.space_group_name_H-M   'P 1'
#
loop_
_entity.id
_entity.type
_entity.pdbx_description
1 polymer ?
#
loop_
_entity_poly.entity_id
_entity_poly.type
_entity_poly.pdbx_seq_one_letter_code
_entity_poly.pdbx_strand_id
1 'polypeptide(L)'
;MSDIKTVITTCTRDCPNACGLVATVRNGRLTGLAGNPAHPLTRGVACVKAARYVKRVYGPERITHPMIRVHGRWVRTGWDEALDLVAERLKKYASESGTESILYYQGYGERTALKLLNKYFFNLFGGVTTLRGSLCGGTGQASQNLDLGERISHDPLDHYHSQAMILWARNPVSTNISLTAIARDIRKRGGTVLLIDPMRSKSAVLADHHIAPRPGGDVFLAMAAAKLVLAAGAEDREFLARHAVGLEAYLEILAGFSVDDLCRRAGVSRGEAELLAETLMAKKPASILLGWGLHRHEYAHYGIRAIDALGAICGNLGVPGGGVSQGFEEYGPYDQTLWGDGLNPPRRTLLLPVIGQEILAAKDPAIRMIYVTAANPLCMAPNTAAVAAAFRKAEFVVYSGHYMDDTSDFAHVFLPATTFLEETDVMASYGHNYVGPVNPAIAPVGECKSEFRMFYELAARFPFAADFRKSEEAWLSELCAPVWEQGGDPDTLRKEAFRLNAPMVPYADKVFPTPSGKFQFMTAFDPSRIPEPDPAYPYRLLTIAPHGYICSERTMADHEPLPVVRLAASEAARRGLADGRPVVVKSLLGEALATLRAEEGLRPDILVADRGGWTKAGHGLNRLTRDMASRVGNGTPYYETAVTVNPVLSDVSMGRRILVVQHSDRAPGGDFVKGLARLGAILTTVQPAKGQGLPPSPEGFDALVVLGGPQHAYDDAASPHFPALLALMRAFDAENRPVAGICLGAQLLARAHGGRPWPMGRLEFGFTPLEATAEGEADPVLGPALPLPRLMEFHEDSFDLPPGAVALVAGQDCPNQCFRVGAASYGFQFHLEVDSVIASNWITLFRQGGIETYAPYREAYDETYFAGLAADLPVLVAESQEFCRRVVRNWLALA
;
A
#
# COMPACT_ATOMS: atom_id res chain seq x y z
N MET A 1 -40.25 -4.68 9.68
CA MET A 1 -39.70 -4.18 8.40
C MET A 1 -38.23 -3.86 8.63
N SER A 2 -37.31 -4.35 7.82
CA SER A 2 -35.87 -4.04 7.96
C SER A 2 -35.65 -2.55 7.75
N ASP A 3 -35.00 -1.86 8.70
CA ASP A 3 -34.62 -0.46 8.55
C ASP A 3 -33.47 -0.37 7.53
N ILE A 4 -33.77 0.19 6.35
CA ILE A 4 -32.79 0.40 5.27
C ILE A 4 -32.69 1.90 5.05
N LYS A 5 -31.48 2.44 5.20
CA LYS A 5 -31.16 3.83 4.87
C LYS A 5 -29.99 3.92 3.92
N THR A 6 -29.97 4.98 3.11
CA THR A 6 -28.86 5.36 2.26
C THR A 6 -28.23 6.66 2.76
N VAL A 7 -26.91 6.73 2.72
CA VAL A 7 -26.15 7.91 3.15
C VAL A 7 -25.21 8.33 2.02
N ILE A 8 -25.29 9.60 1.63
CA ILE A 8 -24.37 10.19 0.66
C ILE A 8 -23.09 10.56 1.40
N THR A 9 -21.94 10.21 0.83
CA THR A 9 -20.62 10.50 1.42
C THR A 9 -19.56 10.56 0.32
N THR A 10 -18.32 10.85 0.67
CA THR A 10 -17.22 11.05 -0.28
C THR A 10 -16.05 10.15 0.06
N CYS A 11 -15.48 9.54 -0.97
CA CYS A 11 -14.30 8.70 -0.83
C CYS A 11 -13.08 9.54 -0.41
N THR A 12 -12.53 9.29 0.78
CA THR A 12 -11.38 10.03 1.35
C THR A 12 -10.01 9.48 0.96
N ARG A 13 -10.00 8.44 0.13
CA ARG A 13 -8.79 7.69 -0.24
C ARG A 13 -7.80 8.56 -1.03
N ASP A 14 -6.51 8.27 -0.89
CA ASP A 14 -5.44 8.95 -1.64
C ASP A 14 -5.48 8.63 -3.15
N CYS A 15 -6.40 9.29 -3.85
CA CYS A 15 -6.65 9.22 -5.28
C CYS A 15 -7.30 10.55 -5.74
N PRO A 16 -6.99 11.04 -6.96
CA PRO A 16 -7.51 12.31 -7.47
C PRO A 16 -9.03 12.37 -7.68
N ASN A 17 -9.80 11.29 -7.47
CA ASN A 17 -11.22 11.29 -7.82
C ASN A 17 -12.16 11.81 -6.76
N ALA A 18 -11.79 11.75 -5.46
CA ALA A 18 -12.70 12.01 -4.33
C ALA A 18 -14.16 11.60 -4.62
N CYS A 19 -14.38 10.34 -5.05
CA CYS A 19 -15.66 9.96 -5.66
C CYS A 19 -16.82 10.22 -4.71
N GLY A 20 -17.92 10.82 -5.20
CA GLY A 20 -19.21 10.76 -4.51
C GLY A 20 -19.70 9.32 -4.42
N LEU A 21 -20.15 8.91 -3.23
CA LEU A 21 -20.59 7.55 -2.90
C LEU A 21 -21.97 7.56 -2.24
N VAL A 22 -22.65 6.41 -2.33
CA VAL A 22 -23.86 6.07 -1.57
C VAL A 22 -23.57 4.82 -0.76
N ALA A 23 -23.64 4.97 0.56
CA ALA A 23 -23.53 3.89 1.53
C ALA A 23 -24.94 3.33 1.85
N THR A 24 -25.12 2.02 1.75
CA THR A 24 -26.37 1.34 2.08
C THR A 24 -26.25 0.66 3.44
N VAL A 25 -27.09 1.05 4.38
CA VAL A 25 -27.08 0.54 5.76
C VAL A 25 -28.38 -0.22 6.02
N ARG A 26 -28.27 -1.43 6.58
CA ARG A 26 -29.39 -2.27 6.97
C ARG A 26 -29.24 -2.64 8.43
N ASN A 27 -30.25 -2.32 9.26
CA ASN A 27 -30.23 -2.60 10.69
C ASN A 27 -28.94 -2.12 11.38
N GLY A 28 -28.52 -0.88 11.09
CA GLY A 28 -27.29 -0.29 11.65
C GLY A 28 -25.97 -0.80 11.07
N ARG A 29 -25.98 -1.80 10.18
CA ARG A 29 -24.77 -2.37 9.56
C ARG A 29 -24.63 -1.93 8.11
N LEU A 30 -23.41 -1.52 7.72
CA LEU A 30 -23.08 -1.21 6.33
C LEU A 30 -23.09 -2.49 5.49
N THR A 31 -23.89 -2.50 4.42
CA THR A 31 -24.08 -3.66 3.53
C THR A 31 -23.67 -3.41 2.09
N GLY A 32 -23.54 -2.15 1.68
CA GLY A 32 -23.14 -1.79 0.33
C GLY A 32 -22.52 -0.41 0.26
N LEU A 33 -21.63 -0.22 -0.72
CA LEU A 33 -21.02 1.05 -1.05
C LEU A 33 -20.89 1.15 -2.57
N ALA A 34 -21.58 2.11 -3.18
CA ALA A 34 -21.60 2.33 -4.62
C ALA A 34 -21.31 3.79 -4.95
N GLY A 35 -21.03 4.11 -6.21
CA GLY A 35 -20.89 5.51 -6.64
C GLY A 35 -22.23 6.23 -6.60
N ASN A 36 -22.22 7.52 -6.26
CA ASN A 36 -23.41 8.37 -6.27
C ASN A 36 -23.77 8.78 -7.71
N PRO A 37 -24.93 8.37 -8.26
CA PRO A 37 -25.37 8.78 -9.60
C PRO A 37 -25.54 10.30 -9.76
N ALA A 38 -25.85 11.01 -8.69
CA ALA A 38 -26.04 12.45 -8.69
C ALA A 38 -24.72 13.25 -8.63
N HIS A 39 -23.57 12.60 -8.37
CA HIS A 39 -22.31 13.33 -8.32
C HIS A 39 -21.94 13.85 -9.72
N PRO A 40 -21.71 15.17 -9.91
CA PRO A 40 -21.61 15.79 -11.24
C PRO A 40 -20.54 15.20 -12.15
N LEU A 41 -19.37 14.86 -11.58
CA LEU A 41 -18.25 14.27 -12.34
C LEU A 41 -18.36 12.74 -12.46
N THR A 42 -18.35 12.01 -11.33
CA THR A 42 -18.26 10.55 -11.32
C THR A 42 -19.53 9.83 -11.73
N ARG A 43 -20.71 10.45 -11.61
CA ARG A 43 -22.01 9.95 -12.13
C ARG A 43 -22.26 8.46 -11.87
N GLY A 44 -22.07 8.03 -10.63
CA GLY A 44 -22.30 6.65 -10.19
C GLY A 44 -21.10 5.70 -10.34
N VAL A 45 -20.01 6.13 -10.98
CA VAL A 45 -18.81 5.29 -11.15
C VAL A 45 -17.95 5.31 -9.88
N ALA A 46 -17.72 4.14 -9.31
CA ALA A 46 -16.77 3.90 -8.23
C ALA A 46 -15.82 2.75 -8.60
N CYS A 47 -14.58 2.80 -8.09
CA CYS A 47 -13.58 1.79 -8.41
C CYS A 47 -13.72 0.53 -7.53
N VAL A 48 -13.01 -0.55 -7.91
CA VAL A 48 -12.98 -1.81 -7.15
C VAL A 48 -12.56 -1.63 -5.68
N LYS A 49 -11.73 -0.62 -5.39
CA LYS A 49 -11.25 -0.30 -4.05
C LYS A 49 -12.37 0.22 -3.15
N ALA A 50 -13.24 1.08 -3.70
CA ALA A 50 -14.42 1.57 -3.00
C ALA A 50 -15.42 0.42 -2.78
N ALA A 51 -15.71 -0.38 -3.81
CA ALA A 51 -16.63 -1.51 -3.69
C ALA A 51 -16.20 -2.54 -2.62
N ARG A 52 -14.89 -2.76 -2.46
CA ARG A 52 -14.32 -3.67 -1.45
C ARG A 52 -14.20 -3.04 -0.06
N TYR A 53 -14.44 -1.73 0.09
CA TYR A 53 -14.18 -1.02 1.33
C TYR A 53 -15.08 -1.47 2.49
N VAL A 54 -16.28 -2.01 2.22
CA VAL A 54 -17.14 -2.65 3.23
C VAL A 54 -16.41 -3.78 3.97
N LYS A 55 -15.56 -4.55 3.26
CA LYS A 55 -14.75 -5.61 3.88
C LYS A 55 -13.68 -5.06 4.82
N ARG A 56 -13.19 -3.84 4.57
CA ARG A 56 -12.20 -3.17 5.43
C ARG A 56 -12.84 -2.71 6.74
N VAL A 57 -14.06 -2.17 6.70
CA VAL A 57 -14.79 -1.71 7.89
C VAL A 57 -14.94 -2.84 8.93
N TYR A 58 -15.24 -4.05 8.46
CA TYR A 58 -15.45 -5.24 9.30
C TYR A 58 -14.35 -6.29 9.13
N GLY A 59 -13.15 -5.87 8.75
CA GLY A 59 -12.03 -6.78 8.49
C GLY A 59 -11.52 -7.42 9.78
N PRO A 60 -11.15 -8.71 9.78
CA PRO A 60 -10.72 -9.42 11.00
C PRO A 60 -9.37 -8.98 11.55
N GLU A 61 -8.59 -8.20 10.79
CA GLU A 61 -7.33 -7.60 11.25
C GLU A 61 -7.49 -6.14 11.71
N ARG A 62 -8.71 -5.59 11.66
CA ARG A 62 -8.96 -4.21 12.09
C ARG A 62 -8.88 -4.11 13.61
N ILE A 63 -7.98 -3.26 14.10
CA ILE A 63 -7.92 -2.90 15.51
C ILE A 63 -9.06 -1.94 15.83
N THR A 64 -9.81 -2.26 16.87
CA THR A 64 -11.03 -1.54 17.27
C THR A 64 -10.99 -1.01 18.71
N HIS A 65 -9.86 -1.16 19.41
CA HIS A 65 -9.66 -0.69 20.78
C HIS A 65 -8.24 -0.13 20.95
N PRO A 66 -8.02 0.88 21.82
CA PRO A 66 -6.68 1.36 22.14
C PRO A 66 -5.80 0.24 22.71
N MET A 67 -4.50 0.27 22.36
CA MET A 67 -3.53 -0.70 22.86
C MET A 67 -2.23 -0.02 23.28
N ILE A 68 -1.59 -0.57 24.30
CA ILE A 68 -0.24 -0.18 24.75
C ILE A 68 0.68 -1.38 24.74
N ARG A 69 1.98 -1.14 24.55
CA ARG A 69 3.00 -2.17 24.73
C ARG A 69 3.43 -2.28 26.18
N VAL A 70 3.23 -3.46 26.77
CA VAL A 70 3.71 -3.83 28.11
C VAL A 70 4.61 -5.05 27.97
N HIS A 71 5.85 -4.96 28.44
CA HIS A 71 6.87 -6.02 28.29
C HIS A 71 7.00 -6.55 26.85
N GLY A 72 6.86 -5.66 25.86
CA GLY A 72 6.96 -5.99 24.43
C GLY A 72 5.69 -6.54 23.78
N ARG A 73 4.63 -6.85 24.55
CA ARG A 73 3.35 -7.37 24.04
C ARG A 73 2.27 -6.30 24.00
N TRP A 74 1.31 -6.44 23.09
CA TRP A 74 0.16 -5.55 23.02
C TRP A 74 -0.89 -5.92 24.05
N VAL A 75 -1.33 -4.94 24.82
CA VAL A 75 -2.38 -5.08 25.81
C VAL A 75 -3.44 -4.04 25.52
N ARG A 76 -4.71 -4.46 25.47
CA ARG A 76 -5.85 -3.55 25.35
C ARG A 76 -5.87 -2.62 26.56
N THR A 77 -6.15 -1.34 26.31
CA THR A 77 -6.29 -0.31 27.34
C THR A 77 -7.51 0.56 27.04
N GLY A 78 -7.91 1.39 28.00
CA GLY A 78 -8.93 2.42 27.79
C GLY A 78 -8.37 3.65 27.09
N TRP A 79 -9.25 4.43 26.46
CA TRP A 79 -8.86 5.68 25.81
C TRP A 79 -8.21 6.68 26.76
N ASP A 80 -8.73 6.84 27.97
CA ASP A 80 -8.17 7.80 28.92
C ASP A 80 -6.76 7.44 29.35
N GLU A 81 -6.52 6.17 29.68
CA GLU A 81 -5.18 5.66 30.02
C GLU A 81 -4.19 5.83 28.85
N ALA A 82 -4.61 5.48 27.63
CA ALA A 82 -3.78 5.66 26.44
C ALA A 82 -3.42 7.14 26.20
N LEU A 83 -4.40 8.04 26.27
CA LEU A 83 -4.19 9.47 26.05
C LEU A 83 -3.46 10.16 27.21
N ASP A 84 -3.63 9.70 28.44
CA ASP A 84 -2.86 10.15 29.61
C ASP A 84 -1.39 9.82 29.44
N LEU A 85 -1.08 8.58 29.02
CA LEU A 85 0.29 8.17 28.72
C LEU A 85 0.89 9.03 27.60
N VAL A 86 0.15 9.27 26.52
CA VAL A 86 0.60 10.14 25.42
C VAL A 86 0.86 11.57 25.91
N ALA A 87 -0.05 12.14 26.70
CA ALA A 87 0.09 13.49 27.23
C ALA A 87 1.25 13.62 28.23
N GLU A 88 1.46 12.62 29.09
CA GLU A 88 2.62 12.54 29.99
C GLU A 88 3.92 12.61 29.19
N ARG A 89 4.04 11.79 28.14
CA ARG A 89 5.23 11.74 27.27
C ARG A 89 5.45 13.06 26.52
N LEU A 90 4.41 13.64 25.96
CA LEU A 90 4.48 14.97 25.32
C LEU A 90 5.04 16.02 26.30
N LYS A 91 4.47 16.12 27.51
CA LYS A 91 4.91 17.07 28.54
C LYS A 91 6.36 16.84 28.95
N LYS A 92 6.71 15.58 29.23
CA LYS A 92 8.07 15.17 29.62
C LYS A 92 9.11 15.59 28.60
N TYR A 93 8.92 15.20 27.33
CA TYR A 93 9.90 15.48 26.28
C TYR A 93 10.00 16.97 25.96
N ALA A 94 8.86 17.68 25.96
CA ALA A 94 8.87 19.13 25.82
C ALA A 94 9.63 19.82 26.96
N SER A 95 9.46 19.40 28.22
CA SER A 95 10.16 20.00 29.37
C SER A 95 11.65 19.65 29.42
N GLU A 96 12.03 18.42 29.08
CA GLU A 96 13.42 17.95 29.20
C GLU A 96 14.29 18.33 28.00
N SER A 97 13.70 18.44 26.80
CA SER A 97 14.46 18.56 25.55
C SER A 97 13.89 19.57 24.56
N GLY A 98 12.80 20.24 24.89
CA GLY A 98 12.10 21.14 23.97
C GLY A 98 11.16 20.42 23.01
N THR A 99 10.17 21.16 22.49
CA THR A 99 9.11 20.63 21.60
C THR A 99 9.66 20.11 20.27
N GLU A 100 10.85 20.55 19.85
CA GLU A 100 11.54 20.02 18.67
C GLU A 100 11.91 18.54 18.82
N SER A 101 12.06 18.02 20.03
CA SER A 101 12.33 16.58 20.25
C SER A 101 11.14 15.67 19.88
N ILE A 102 9.98 16.25 19.57
CA ILE A 102 8.77 15.55 19.15
C ILE A 102 8.59 15.75 17.64
N LEU A 103 8.44 14.65 16.89
CA LEU A 103 8.07 14.66 15.48
C LEU A 103 6.58 14.33 15.33
N TYR A 104 5.82 15.24 14.73
CA TYR A 104 4.52 14.92 14.16
C TYR A 104 4.68 14.48 12.70
N TYR A 105 4.51 13.19 12.45
CA TYR A 105 4.53 12.58 11.12
C TYR A 105 3.10 12.46 10.60
N GLN A 106 2.71 13.37 9.71
CA GLN A 106 1.44 13.32 8.99
C GLN A 106 1.65 12.79 7.57
N GLY A 107 0.92 11.74 7.21
CA GLY A 107 0.85 11.24 5.84
C GLY A 107 -0.37 11.76 5.07
N TYR A 108 -0.70 11.05 4.00
CA TYR A 108 -1.75 11.41 3.03
C TYR A 108 -2.77 10.28 2.84
N GLY A 109 -2.72 9.22 3.68
CA GLY A 109 -3.60 8.04 3.57
C GLY A 109 -5.09 8.36 3.73
N GLU A 110 -5.39 9.47 4.41
CA GLU A 110 -6.69 10.09 4.50
C GLU A 110 -6.52 11.61 4.66
N ARG A 111 -7.35 12.40 3.96
CA ARG A 111 -7.15 13.85 3.85
C ARG A 111 -8.49 14.58 3.86
N THR A 112 -8.87 15.12 5.00
CA THR A 112 -10.15 15.81 5.18
C THR A 112 -9.96 17.08 6.01
N ALA A 113 -10.95 17.98 6.02
CA ALA A 113 -10.83 19.30 6.62
C ALA A 113 -10.48 19.24 8.12
N LEU A 114 -11.21 18.47 8.93
CA LEU A 114 -10.98 18.43 10.38
C LEU A 114 -9.61 17.86 10.76
N LYS A 115 -9.07 16.93 9.95
CA LYS A 115 -7.74 16.33 10.22
C LYS A 115 -6.59 17.31 10.03
N LEU A 116 -6.81 18.44 9.35
CA LEU A 116 -5.84 19.54 9.31
C LEU A 116 -5.61 20.16 10.70
N LEU A 117 -6.60 20.09 11.59
CA LEU A 117 -6.48 20.58 12.96
C LEU A 117 -5.53 19.73 13.82
N ASN A 118 -5.15 18.52 13.38
CA ASN A 118 -4.11 17.76 14.09
C ASN A 118 -2.79 18.57 14.15
N LYS A 119 -2.47 19.30 13.07
CA LYS A 119 -1.32 20.22 13.07
C LYS A 119 -1.57 21.43 13.97
N TYR A 120 -2.80 21.98 13.97
CA TYR A 120 -3.19 23.06 14.87
C TYR A 120 -3.00 22.72 16.35
N PHE A 121 -3.34 21.49 16.76
CA PHE A 121 -3.07 21.00 18.12
C PHE A 121 -1.59 21.14 18.49
N PHE A 122 -0.67 20.72 17.61
CA PHE A 122 0.76 20.83 17.89
C PHE A 122 1.27 22.27 17.84
N ASN A 123 0.64 23.15 17.06
CA ASN A 123 0.93 24.59 17.09
C ASN A 123 0.54 25.20 18.45
N LEU A 124 -0.63 24.86 18.99
CA LEU A 124 -1.07 25.27 20.33
C LEU A 124 -0.18 24.69 21.45
N PHE A 125 0.34 23.48 21.25
CA PHE A 125 1.29 22.85 22.18
C PHE A 125 2.66 23.56 22.25
N GLY A 126 2.96 24.47 21.32
CA GLY A 126 4.20 25.26 21.28
C GLY A 126 5.04 25.07 20.02
N GLY A 127 4.51 24.36 19.01
CA GLY A 127 5.17 24.03 17.74
C GLY A 127 6.18 22.89 17.91
N VAL A 128 5.99 21.78 17.19
CA VAL A 128 6.87 20.59 17.22
C VAL A 128 7.64 20.44 15.91
N THR A 129 8.52 19.43 15.82
CA THR A 129 9.12 19.07 14.53
C THR A 129 8.05 18.52 13.58
N THR A 130 7.99 19.03 12.35
CA THR A 130 7.06 18.56 11.30
C THR A 130 7.81 18.13 10.04
N LEU A 131 7.06 17.72 9.01
CA LEU A 131 7.61 17.29 7.73
C LEU A 131 7.57 18.43 6.71
N ARG A 132 8.55 18.44 5.81
CA ARG A 132 8.51 19.21 4.55
C ARG A 132 8.79 18.31 3.36
N GLY A 133 8.39 18.76 2.17
CA GLY A 133 8.46 17.96 0.95
C GLY A 133 7.34 16.91 0.88
N SER A 134 7.43 16.01 -0.08
CA SER A 134 6.38 14.99 -0.27
C SER A 134 6.92 13.68 -0.82
N LEU A 135 6.22 12.58 -0.59
CA LEU A 135 6.50 11.33 -1.29
C LEU A 135 5.89 11.30 -2.70
N CYS A 136 5.09 12.29 -3.12
CA CYS A 136 4.27 12.20 -4.33
C CYS A 136 4.22 13.49 -5.15
N GLY A 137 3.41 14.47 -4.74
CA GLY A 137 2.95 15.57 -5.60
C GLY A 137 3.92 16.74 -5.80
N GLY A 138 4.80 17.01 -4.83
CA GLY A 138 5.56 18.27 -4.75
C GLY A 138 6.40 18.59 -5.99
N THR A 139 7.01 17.58 -6.61
CA THR A 139 7.79 17.75 -7.85
C THR A 139 6.96 18.32 -8.99
N GLY A 140 5.74 17.81 -9.20
CA GLY A 140 4.89 18.24 -10.31
C GLY A 140 4.39 19.67 -10.14
N GLN A 141 3.87 19.98 -8.95
CA GLN A 141 3.45 21.34 -8.58
C GLN A 141 4.57 22.34 -8.81
N ALA A 142 5.74 22.11 -8.19
CA ALA A 142 6.83 23.06 -8.25
C ALA A 142 7.41 23.21 -9.66
N SER A 143 7.35 22.16 -10.49
CA SER A 143 7.79 22.24 -11.89
C SER A 143 6.85 23.10 -12.73
N GLN A 144 5.53 22.89 -12.64
CA GLN A 144 4.56 23.71 -13.37
C GLN A 144 4.55 25.16 -12.87
N ASN A 145 4.79 25.41 -11.58
CA ASN A 145 4.94 26.77 -11.04
C ASN A 145 6.10 27.55 -11.68
N LEU A 146 7.16 26.89 -12.15
CA LEU A 146 8.26 27.59 -12.83
C LEU A 146 7.83 28.17 -14.19
N ASP A 147 6.87 27.53 -14.85
CA ASP A 147 6.46 27.89 -16.22
C ASP A 147 5.18 28.73 -16.23
N LEU A 148 4.25 28.41 -15.34
CA LEU A 148 2.90 28.99 -15.26
C LEU A 148 2.74 29.94 -14.06
N GLY A 149 3.70 29.97 -13.13
CA GLY A 149 3.65 30.77 -11.89
C GLY A 149 2.93 30.04 -10.76
N GLU A 150 1.75 29.51 -11.05
CA GLU A 150 0.95 28.69 -10.16
C GLU A 150 0.34 27.53 -10.96
N ARG A 151 0.34 26.31 -10.40
CA ARG A 151 -0.32 25.16 -11.02
C ARG A 151 -1.84 25.31 -10.94
N ILE A 152 -2.45 25.74 -12.04
CA ILE A 152 -3.89 25.68 -12.26
C ILE A 152 -4.18 24.69 -13.39
N SER A 153 -5.05 23.70 -13.13
CA SER A 153 -5.44 22.66 -14.10
C SER A 153 -6.82 22.92 -14.68
N HIS A 154 -7.08 22.37 -15.88
CA HIS A 154 -8.42 22.36 -16.46
C HIS A 154 -9.37 21.55 -15.59
N ASP A 155 -10.62 22.04 -15.48
CA ASP A 155 -11.70 21.21 -14.95
C ASP A 155 -11.83 19.95 -15.81
N PRO A 156 -11.91 18.73 -15.24
CA PRO A 156 -11.96 17.52 -16.05
C PRO A 156 -13.10 17.51 -17.08
N LEU A 157 -14.20 18.21 -16.81
CA LEU A 157 -15.31 18.30 -17.75
C LEU A 157 -14.97 19.12 -19.01
N ASP A 158 -14.01 20.04 -18.95
CA ASP A 158 -13.56 20.80 -20.13
C ASP A 158 -12.90 19.89 -21.18
N HIS A 159 -12.29 18.78 -20.76
CA HIS A 159 -11.67 17.82 -21.67
C HIS A 159 -12.67 17.11 -22.59
N TYR A 160 -13.98 17.22 -22.36
CA TYR A 160 -14.98 16.81 -23.36
C TYR A 160 -14.89 17.61 -24.67
N HIS A 161 -14.25 18.79 -24.67
CA HIS A 161 -14.03 19.59 -25.87
C HIS A 161 -12.77 19.17 -26.65
N SER A 162 -11.93 18.29 -26.11
CA SER A 162 -10.70 17.85 -26.76
C SER A 162 -10.95 17.04 -28.05
N GLN A 163 -10.09 17.26 -29.04
CA GLN A 163 -9.95 16.39 -30.23
C GLN A 163 -8.80 15.39 -30.07
N ALA A 164 -7.85 15.67 -29.17
CA ALA A 164 -6.89 14.69 -28.69
C ALA A 164 -6.70 14.77 -27.17
N MET A 165 -6.40 13.62 -26.54
CA MET A 165 -6.01 13.52 -25.14
C MET A 165 -4.72 12.72 -25.02
N ILE A 166 -3.68 13.34 -24.48
CA ILE A 166 -2.38 12.73 -24.25
C ILE A 166 -2.28 12.37 -22.76
N LEU A 167 -2.36 11.08 -22.45
CA LEU A 167 -2.15 10.56 -21.10
C LEU A 167 -0.64 10.34 -20.90
N TRP A 168 0.04 11.29 -20.27
CA TRP A 168 1.49 11.25 -20.10
C TRP A 168 1.87 10.77 -18.69
N ALA A 169 2.41 9.56 -18.59
CA ALA A 169 2.70 8.82 -17.36
C ALA A 169 1.47 8.73 -16.41
N ARG A 170 0.27 8.66 -17.00
CA ARG A 170 -1.01 8.69 -16.28
C ARG A 170 -1.79 7.40 -16.54
N ASN A 171 -2.28 6.77 -15.46
CA ASN A 171 -3.03 5.52 -15.51
C ASN A 171 -4.48 5.66 -14.95
N PRO A 172 -5.38 6.39 -15.66
CA PRO A 172 -6.77 6.62 -15.25
C PRO A 172 -7.55 5.39 -14.77
N VAL A 173 -7.40 4.24 -15.43
CA VAL A 173 -8.14 3.02 -15.08
C VAL A 173 -7.86 2.55 -13.63
N SER A 174 -6.65 2.78 -13.12
CA SER A 174 -6.29 2.42 -11.75
C SER A 174 -6.40 3.58 -10.77
N THR A 175 -6.05 4.80 -11.20
CA THR A 175 -5.84 5.93 -10.28
C THR A 175 -6.68 7.16 -10.59
N ASN A 176 -7.32 7.28 -11.75
CA ASN A 176 -8.21 8.40 -12.05
C ASN A 176 -9.45 8.03 -12.91
N ILE A 177 -10.37 7.25 -12.35
CA ILE A 177 -11.48 6.63 -13.11
C ILE A 177 -12.44 7.63 -13.78
N SER A 178 -12.58 8.86 -13.26
CA SER A 178 -13.42 9.90 -13.88
C SER A 178 -13.00 10.23 -15.32
N LEU A 179 -11.70 10.17 -15.62
CA LEU A 179 -11.18 10.41 -16.97
C LEU A 179 -11.51 9.30 -17.97
N THR A 180 -11.89 8.11 -17.51
CA THR A 180 -12.17 6.97 -18.41
C THR A 180 -13.36 7.24 -19.32
N ALA A 181 -14.40 7.90 -18.81
CA ALA A 181 -15.58 8.27 -19.59
C ALA A 181 -15.26 9.35 -20.62
N ILE A 182 -14.42 10.32 -20.24
CA ILE A 182 -14.00 11.41 -21.12
C ILE A 182 -13.14 10.88 -22.27
N ALA A 183 -12.13 10.06 -21.96
CA ALA A 183 -11.25 9.46 -22.99
C ALA A 183 -12.05 8.61 -24.01
N ARG A 184 -13.03 7.84 -23.54
CA ARG A 184 -13.92 7.06 -24.42
C ARG A 184 -14.81 7.94 -25.29
N ASP A 185 -15.31 9.04 -24.75
CA ASP A 185 -16.13 9.98 -25.52
C ASP A 185 -15.33 10.66 -26.64
N ILE A 186 -14.10 11.14 -26.34
CA ILE A 186 -13.19 11.71 -27.33
C ILE A 186 -13.00 10.75 -28.51
N ARG A 187 -12.69 9.48 -28.22
CA ARG A 187 -12.53 8.44 -29.26
C ARG A 187 -13.81 8.17 -30.04
N LYS A 188 -14.95 8.09 -29.35
CA LYS A 188 -16.25 7.88 -29.98
C LYS A 188 -16.60 8.98 -30.98
N ARG A 189 -16.15 10.22 -30.73
CA ARG A 189 -16.33 11.38 -31.63
C ARG A 189 -15.25 11.51 -32.71
N GLY A 190 -14.34 10.53 -32.85
CA GLY A 190 -13.27 10.54 -33.86
C GLY A 190 -11.99 11.29 -33.45
N GLY A 191 -11.89 11.66 -32.18
CA GLY A 191 -10.66 12.16 -31.57
C GLY A 191 -9.65 11.05 -31.27
N THR A 192 -8.45 11.44 -30.86
CA THR A 192 -7.32 10.53 -30.63
C THR A 192 -6.91 10.51 -29.15
N VAL A 193 -6.69 9.34 -28.57
CA VAL A 193 -6.10 9.20 -27.24
C VAL A 193 -4.73 8.54 -27.35
N LEU A 194 -3.68 9.25 -26.94
CA LEU A 194 -2.33 8.69 -26.85
C LEU A 194 -1.99 8.35 -25.40
N LEU A 195 -1.43 7.17 -25.17
CA LEU A 195 -0.78 6.82 -23.90
C LEU A 195 0.72 6.97 -24.07
N ILE A 196 1.35 7.82 -23.26
CA ILE A 196 2.80 7.95 -23.18
C ILE A 196 3.23 7.42 -21.82
N ASP A 197 3.78 6.21 -21.76
CA ASP A 197 4.09 5.51 -20.50
C ASP A 197 5.18 4.47 -20.78
N PRO A 198 6.25 4.35 -19.97
CA PRO A 198 7.25 3.31 -20.18
C PRO A 198 6.64 1.89 -20.23
N MET A 199 5.56 1.64 -19.49
CA MET A 199 4.85 0.36 -19.53
C MET A 199 3.49 0.49 -20.22
N ARG A 200 3.01 -0.60 -20.81
CA ARG A 200 1.65 -0.67 -21.33
C ARG A 200 0.66 -0.87 -20.17
N SER A 201 0.33 0.23 -19.48
CA SER A 201 -0.50 0.18 -18.27
C SER A 201 -1.94 -0.28 -18.57
N LYS A 202 -2.73 -0.54 -17.52
CA LYS A 202 -4.16 -0.88 -17.65
C LYS A 202 -4.97 0.16 -18.43
N SER A 203 -4.48 1.40 -18.55
CA SER A 203 -5.11 2.45 -19.33
C SER A 203 -4.86 2.36 -20.83
N ALA A 204 -4.03 1.44 -21.30
CA ALA A 204 -3.80 1.20 -22.72
C ALA A 204 -5.09 0.83 -23.49
N VAL A 205 -6.10 0.27 -22.81
CA VAL A 205 -7.43 0.01 -23.40
C VAL A 205 -8.18 1.29 -23.78
N LEU A 206 -7.80 2.43 -23.21
CA LEU A 206 -8.37 3.73 -23.53
C LEU A 206 -7.67 4.38 -24.73
N ALA A 207 -6.46 3.95 -25.09
CA ALA A 207 -5.62 4.63 -26.06
C ALA A 207 -5.72 3.99 -27.46
N ASP A 208 -5.51 4.81 -28.48
CA ASP A 208 -5.36 4.38 -29.87
C ASP A 208 -3.92 3.94 -30.14
N HIS A 209 -2.96 4.65 -29.55
CA HIS A 209 -1.54 4.30 -29.62
C HIS A 209 -0.86 4.44 -28.26
N HIS A 210 0.20 3.65 -28.08
CA HIS A 210 1.07 3.67 -26.93
C HIS A 210 2.47 4.02 -27.39
N ILE A 211 3.00 5.16 -26.92
CA ILE A 211 4.40 5.54 -27.07
C ILE A 211 5.07 5.25 -25.74
N ALA A 212 6.18 4.55 -25.82
CA ALA A 212 6.83 4.06 -24.64
C ALA A 212 8.21 4.73 -24.61
N PRO A 213 8.42 5.85 -23.89
CA PRO A 213 9.74 6.39 -23.64
C PRO A 213 10.46 5.57 -22.56
N ARG A 214 11.80 5.59 -22.56
CA ARG A 214 12.57 5.09 -21.42
C ARG A 214 12.28 5.94 -20.18
N PRO A 215 12.34 5.39 -18.95
CA PRO A 215 12.14 6.18 -17.74
C PRO A 215 13.10 7.38 -17.68
N GLY A 216 12.57 8.59 -17.48
CA GLY A 216 13.32 9.85 -17.49
C GLY A 216 13.60 10.42 -18.88
N GLY A 217 13.26 9.69 -19.96
CA GLY A 217 13.42 10.09 -21.35
C GLY A 217 12.36 11.07 -21.86
N ASP A 218 11.38 11.42 -21.04
CA ASP A 218 10.22 12.25 -21.42
C ASP A 218 10.60 13.64 -21.96
N VAL A 219 11.65 14.26 -21.37
CA VAL A 219 12.20 15.54 -21.84
C VAL A 219 12.61 15.49 -23.30
N PHE A 220 13.27 14.40 -23.71
CA PHE A 220 13.78 14.25 -25.07
C PHE A 220 12.64 13.97 -26.06
N LEU A 221 11.63 13.18 -25.67
CA LEU A 221 10.44 12.97 -26.50
C LEU A 221 9.67 14.28 -26.73
N ALA A 222 9.47 15.07 -25.67
CA ALA A 222 8.79 16.35 -25.77
C ALA A 222 9.56 17.35 -26.67
N MET A 223 10.89 17.42 -26.51
CA MET A 223 11.75 18.24 -27.38
C MET A 223 11.75 17.77 -28.84
N ALA A 224 11.72 16.45 -29.09
CA ALA A 224 11.65 15.89 -30.44
C ALA A 224 10.35 16.31 -31.14
N ALA A 225 9.21 16.14 -30.45
CA ALA A 225 7.92 16.56 -30.96
C ALA A 225 7.86 18.08 -31.18
N ALA A 226 8.42 18.88 -30.27
CA ALA A 226 8.47 20.33 -30.42
C ALA A 226 9.25 20.75 -31.68
N LYS A 227 10.42 20.14 -31.94
CA LYS A 227 11.20 20.39 -33.16
C LYS A 227 10.43 20.03 -34.42
N LEU A 228 9.69 18.92 -34.42
CA LEU A 228 8.89 18.49 -35.57
C LEU A 228 7.72 19.46 -35.84
N VAL A 229 7.05 19.94 -34.79
CA VAL A 229 5.99 20.97 -34.91
C VAL A 229 6.55 22.28 -35.46
N LEU A 230 7.69 22.74 -34.94
CA LEU A 230 8.37 23.95 -35.41
C LEU A 230 8.85 23.83 -36.87
N ALA A 231 9.38 22.67 -37.25
CA ALA A 231 9.83 22.41 -38.62
C ALA A 231 8.66 22.42 -39.62
N ALA A 232 7.46 22.04 -39.18
CA ALA A 232 6.23 22.10 -39.98
C ALA A 232 5.60 23.50 -40.03
N GLY A 233 6.11 24.48 -39.25
CA GLY A 233 5.50 25.81 -39.15
C GLY A 233 4.14 25.81 -38.45
N ALA A 234 3.86 24.80 -37.62
CA ALA A 234 2.55 24.58 -36.99
C ALA A 234 2.47 25.15 -35.55
N GLU A 235 3.47 25.93 -35.15
CA GLU A 235 3.52 26.63 -33.87
C GLU A 235 2.55 27.81 -33.76
N ASP A 236 2.11 28.11 -32.53
CA ASP A 236 1.32 29.31 -32.23
C ASP A 236 2.22 30.54 -32.12
N ARG A 237 2.53 31.14 -33.27
CA ARG A 237 3.42 32.31 -33.37
C ARG A 237 2.94 33.52 -32.56
N GLU A 238 1.63 33.71 -32.46
CA GLU A 238 1.07 34.84 -31.71
C GLU A 238 1.28 34.64 -30.21
N PHE A 239 0.93 33.45 -29.70
CA PHE A 239 1.17 33.12 -28.29
C PHE A 239 2.64 33.26 -27.94
N LEU A 240 3.52 32.68 -28.74
CA LEU A 240 4.96 32.69 -28.53
C LEU A 240 5.55 34.11 -28.50
N ALA A 241 5.08 35.02 -29.36
CA ALA A 241 5.58 36.39 -29.42
C ALA A 241 5.03 37.29 -28.29
N ARG A 242 3.76 37.10 -27.89
CA ARG A 242 3.06 38.04 -27.00
C ARG A 242 2.97 37.57 -25.56
N HIS A 243 2.85 36.26 -25.34
CA HIS A 243 2.44 35.66 -24.06
C HIS A 243 3.49 34.74 -23.43
N ALA A 244 4.69 34.67 -24.01
CA ALA A 244 5.80 33.89 -23.47
C ALA A 244 7.09 34.69 -23.32
N VAL A 245 8.01 34.18 -22.48
CA VAL A 245 9.38 34.66 -22.29
C VAL A 245 10.37 33.49 -22.28
N GLY A 246 11.62 33.75 -22.68
CA GLY A 246 12.69 32.74 -22.70
C GLY A 246 12.68 31.81 -23.91
N LEU A 247 11.88 32.11 -24.94
CA LEU A 247 11.76 31.28 -26.14
C LEU A 247 13.09 31.14 -26.89
N GLU A 248 13.86 32.23 -27.02
CA GLU A 248 15.13 32.24 -27.74
C GLU A 248 16.12 31.25 -27.13
N ALA A 249 16.27 31.27 -25.80
CA ALA A 249 17.12 30.33 -25.07
C ALA A 249 16.61 28.89 -25.22
N TYR A 250 15.29 28.68 -25.25
CA TYR A 250 14.74 27.34 -25.49
C TYR A 250 15.01 26.84 -26.91
N LEU A 251 14.92 27.70 -27.92
CA LEU A 251 15.28 27.36 -29.30
C LEU A 251 16.77 27.03 -29.43
N GLU A 252 17.66 27.72 -28.70
CA GLU A 252 19.08 27.38 -28.61
C GLU A 252 19.31 25.99 -27.99
N ILE A 253 18.58 25.67 -26.91
CA ILE A 253 18.59 24.31 -26.33
C ILE A 253 18.17 23.29 -27.39
N LEU A 254 17.06 23.52 -28.09
CA LEU A 254 16.59 22.61 -29.15
C LEU A 254 17.61 22.49 -30.29
N ALA A 255 18.27 23.59 -30.68
CA ALA A 255 19.28 23.60 -31.75
C ALA A 255 20.49 22.71 -31.43
N GLY A 256 20.79 22.50 -30.15
CA GLY A 256 21.85 21.59 -29.70
C GLY A 256 21.61 20.10 -29.99
N PHE A 257 20.41 19.71 -30.45
CA PHE A 257 20.06 18.32 -30.71
C PHE A 257 19.41 18.11 -32.09
N SER A 258 19.72 16.98 -32.73
CA SER A 258 18.92 16.49 -33.86
C SER A 258 17.67 15.74 -33.35
N VAL A 259 16.63 15.63 -34.19
CA VAL A 259 15.44 14.83 -33.84
C VAL A 259 15.83 13.37 -33.58
N ASP A 260 16.73 12.81 -34.38
CA ASP A 260 17.18 11.42 -34.22
C ASP A 260 17.97 11.22 -32.90
N ASP A 261 18.79 12.19 -32.47
CA ASP A 261 19.47 12.12 -31.17
C ASP A 261 18.47 12.19 -30.00
N LEU A 262 17.46 13.07 -30.09
CA LEU A 262 16.39 13.15 -29.10
C LEU A 262 15.59 11.85 -29.03
N CYS A 263 15.20 11.26 -30.17
CA CYS A 263 14.49 9.98 -30.20
C CYS A 263 15.33 8.85 -29.57
N ARG A 264 16.62 8.77 -29.92
CA ARG A 264 17.57 7.82 -29.32
C ARG A 264 17.66 7.98 -27.80
N ARG A 265 17.79 9.22 -27.30
CA ARG A 265 17.82 9.54 -25.86
C ARG A 265 16.47 9.40 -25.17
N ALA A 266 15.36 9.45 -25.88
CA ALA A 266 14.04 9.15 -25.35
C ALA A 266 13.78 7.63 -25.31
N GLY A 267 14.56 6.83 -26.03
CA GLY A 267 14.33 5.40 -26.19
C GLY A 267 13.07 5.10 -27.00
N VAL A 268 12.78 5.93 -28.01
CA VAL A 268 11.64 5.82 -28.92
C VAL A 268 12.13 5.86 -30.37
N SER A 269 11.32 5.31 -31.28
CA SER A 269 11.51 5.46 -32.71
C SER A 269 11.16 6.89 -33.15
N ARG A 270 11.74 7.31 -34.29
CA ARG A 270 11.36 8.58 -34.92
C ARG A 270 9.87 8.63 -35.27
N GLY A 271 9.30 7.52 -35.75
CA GLY A 271 7.87 7.42 -36.07
C GLY A 271 6.95 7.64 -34.86
N GLU A 272 7.37 7.26 -33.65
CA GLU A 272 6.61 7.57 -32.43
C GLU A 272 6.65 9.07 -32.09
N ALA A 273 7.80 9.74 -32.28
CA ALA A 273 7.90 11.18 -32.10
C ALA A 273 7.08 11.95 -33.16
N GLU A 274 7.10 11.48 -34.42
CA GLU A 274 6.27 11.99 -35.52
C GLU A 274 4.79 11.80 -35.21
N LEU A 275 4.36 10.64 -34.74
CA LEU A 275 2.97 10.39 -34.32
C LEU A 275 2.49 11.38 -33.25
N LEU A 276 3.32 11.66 -32.24
CA LEU A 276 2.99 12.65 -31.21
C LEU A 276 2.85 14.05 -31.82
N ALA A 277 3.83 14.48 -32.63
CA ALA A 277 3.81 15.78 -33.27
C ALA A 277 2.60 15.93 -34.21
N GLU A 278 2.35 14.96 -35.09
CA GLU A 278 1.22 14.93 -36.02
C GLU A 278 -0.12 14.98 -35.29
N THR A 279 -0.25 14.25 -34.18
CA THR A 279 -1.47 14.30 -33.36
C THR A 279 -1.68 15.72 -32.81
N LEU A 280 -0.65 16.35 -32.26
CA LEU A 280 -0.73 17.71 -31.71
C LEU A 280 -0.98 18.79 -32.80
N MET A 281 -0.53 18.55 -34.03
CA MET A 281 -0.80 19.44 -35.17
C MET A 281 -2.22 19.27 -35.72
N ALA A 282 -2.66 18.03 -35.92
CA ALA A 282 -3.89 17.72 -36.64
C ALA A 282 -5.16 17.65 -35.76
N LYS A 283 -5.01 17.34 -34.47
CA LYS A 283 -6.15 17.10 -33.54
C LYS A 283 -6.25 18.19 -32.48
N LYS A 284 -6.49 19.43 -32.91
CA LYS A 284 -6.66 20.59 -32.01
C LYS A 284 -8.14 20.84 -31.68
N PRO A 285 -8.48 21.24 -30.44
CA PRO A 285 -7.60 21.39 -29.28
C PRO A 285 -7.16 20.02 -28.72
N ALA A 286 -5.93 19.96 -28.20
CA ALA A 286 -5.35 18.76 -27.59
C ALA A 286 -5.06 18.99 -26.10
N SER A 287 -5.57 18.10 -25.24
CA SER A 287 -5.28 18.11 -23.80
C SER A 287 -4.10 17.20 -23.48
N ILE A 288 -3.15 17.68 -22.68
CA ILE A 288 -2.03 16.89 -22.17
C ILE A 288 -2.20 16.71 -20.66
N LEU A 289 -2.30 15.47 -20.22
CA LEU A 289 -2.60 15.08 -18.85
C LEU A 289 -1.40 14.42 -18.21
N LEU A 290 -0.68 15.19 -17.39
CA LEU A 290 0.49 14.74 -16.65
C LEU A 290 0.09 13.81 -15.51
N GLY A 291 0.80 12.69 -15.38
CA GLY A 291 0.65 11.76 -14.28
C GLY A 291 1.84 11.78 -13.32
N TRP A 292 1.64 11.19 -12.15
CA TRP A 292 2.62 11.15 -11.07
C TRP A 292 3.84 10.27 -11.34
N GLY A 293 3.89 9.55 -12.48
CA GLY A 293 5.09 8.84 -12.91
C GLY A 293 6.23 9.80 -13.25
N LEU A 294 5.92 10.97 -13.84
CA LEU A 294 6.90 12.01 -14.16
C LEU A 294 7.62 12.57 -12.93
N HIS A 295 6.99 12.49 -11.76
CA HIS A 295 7.52 13.07 -10.52
C HIS A 295 8.69 12.26 -9.94
N ARG A 296 8.90 11.03 -10.44
CA ARG A 296 9.71 9.98 -9.78
C ARG A 296 11.18 9.99 -10.21
N HIS A 297 11.66 11.10 -10.75
CA HIS A 297 13.03 11.31 -11.21
C HIS A 297 13.68 12.49 -10.47
N GLU A 298 15.00 12.45 -10.30
CA GLU A 298 15.73 13.49 -9.57
C GLU A 298 15.59 14.85 -10.28
N TYR A 299 15.68 14.84 -11.61
CA TYR A 299 15.56 16.00 -12.49
C TYR A 299 14.23 16.04 -13.27
N ALA A 300 13.15 15.53 -12.67
CA ALA A 300 11.80 15.47 -13.25
C ALA A 300 11.28 16.81 -13.83
N HIS A 301 11.72 17.94 -13.29
CA HIS A 301 11.34 19.27 -13.78
C HIS A 301 11.71 19.48 -15.25
N TYR A 302 12.82 18.93 -15.76
CA TYR A 302 13.14 19.07 -17.18
C TYR A 302 12.09 18.43 -18.09
N GLY A 303 11.59 17.24 -17.72
CA GLY A 303 10.53 16.55 -18.46
C GLY A 303 9.23 17.35 -18.44
N ILE A 304 8.78 17.76 -17.25
CA ILE A 304 7.53 18.52 -17.09
C ILE A 304 7.59 19.84 -17.86
N ARG A 305 8.69 20.60 -17.72
CA ARG A 305 8.85 21.89 -18.39
C ARG A 305 8.94 21.75 -19.91
N ALA A 306 9.53 20.68 -20.43
CA ALA A 306 9.54 20.41 -21.87
C ALA A 306 8.14 20.07 -22.42
N ILE A 307 7.31 19.38 -21.61
CA ILE A 307 5.93 19.06 -21.98
C ILE A 307 5.06 20.31 -21.91
N ASP A 308 5.23 21.16 -20.89
CA ASP A 308 4.56 22.46 -20.78
C ASP A 308 4.93 23.35 -21.99
N ALA A 309 6.22 23.41 -22.34
CA ALA A 309 6.73 24.09 -23.53
C ALA A 309 6.13 23.54 -24.85
N LEU A 310 5.99 22.22 -24.98
CA LEU A 310 5.34 21.59 -26.13
C LEU A 310 3.86 22.02 -26.23
N GLY A 311 3.15 22.05 -25.11
CA GLY A 311 1.77 22.56 -25.04
C GLY A 311 1.65 24.03 -25.46
N ALA A 312 2.58 24.88 -25.00
CA ALA A 312 2.70 26.28 -25.39
C ALA A 312 2.96 26.45 -26.90
N ILE A 313 3.98 25.75 -27.44
CA ILE A 313 4.33 25.79 -28.86
C ILE A 313 3.16 25.37 -29.75
N CYS A 314 2.38 24.37 -29.33
CA CYS A 314 1.25 23.88 -30.13
C CYS A 314 0.00 24.78 -30.05
N GLY A 315 -0.01 25.81 -29.19
CA GLY A 315 -1.17 26.70 -28.99
C GLY A 315 -2.27 26.09 -28.12
N ASN A 316 -1.94 25.14 -27.24
CA ASN A 316 -2.92 24.45 -26.41
C ASN A 316 -3.16 25.12 -25.05
N LEU A 317 -2.37 26.12 -24.64
CA LEU A 317 -2.57 26.78 -23.35
C LEU A 317 -3.71 27.81 -23.42
N GLY A 318 -4.61 27.83 -22.44
CA GLY A 318 -5.70 28.80 -22.36
C GLY A 318 -6.79 28.64 -23.43
N VAL A 319 -7.05 27.42 -23.90
CA VAL A 319 -8.12 27.12 -24.87
C VAL A 319 -9.01 25.98 -24.37
N PRO A 320 -10.34 26.02 -24.58
CA PRO A 320 -11.24 24.92 -24.21
C PRO A 320 -10.81 23.58 -24.81
N GLY A 321 -10.80 22.52 -24.00
CA GLY A 321 -10.37 21.18 -24.42
C GLY A 321 -8.86 21.04 -24.62
N GLY A 322 -8.07 22.06 -24.30
CA GLY A 322 -6.62 22.07 -24.43
C GLY A 322 -5.88 21.80 -23.10
N GLY A 323 -4.75 22.48 -22.96
CA GLY A 323 -4.01 22.63 -21.72
C GLY A 323 -2.98 21.54 -21.44
N VAL A 324 -2.09 21.84 -20.50
CA VAL A 324 -1.20 20.87 -19.85
C VAL A 324 -1.58 20.82 -18.37
N SER A 325 -2.29 19.77 -17.96
CA SER A 325 -2.89 19.66 -16.63
C SER A 325 -2.27 18.50 -15.85
N GLN A 326 -1.91 18.77 -14.59
CA GLN A 326 -1.37 17.77 -13.66
C GLN A 326 -2.40 17.40 -12.59
N GLY A 327 -2.83 18.38 -11.78
CA GLY A 327 -3.73 18.21 -10.64
C GLY A 327 -4.07 19.56 -9.99
N PHE A 328 -4.80 19.50 -8.88
CA PHE A 328 -5.28 20.66 -8.11
C PHE A 328 -4.68 20.69 -6.71
N GLU A 329 -4.66 21.85 -6.07
CA GLU A 329 -4.19 22.02 -4.69
C GLU A 329 -5.21 21.41 -3.72
N GLU A 330 -4.85 20.29 -3.09
CA GLU A 330 -5.77 19.50 -2.28
C GLU A 330 -6.36 20.19 -1.05
N TYR A 331 -5.63 21.16 -0.49
CA TYR A 331 -6.09 21.89 0.70
C TYR A 331 -6.43 23.35 0.40
N GLY A 332 -6.32 23.77 -0.87
CA GLY A 332 -6.69 25.10 -1.34
C GLY A 332 -8.12 25.53 -0.96
N PRO A 333 -9.11 24.63 -0.89
CA PRO A 333 -10.48 25.00 -0.51
C PRO A 333 -10.70 25.36 0.96
N TYR A 334 -9.71 25.14 1.85
CA TYR A 334 -9.86 25.33 3.29
C TYR A 334 -9.08 26.53 3.81
N ASP A 335 -9.51 27.10 4.93
CA ASP A 335 -8.81 28.21 5.59
C ASP A 335 -7.45 27.76 6.14
N GLN A 336 -6.38 28.18 5.47
CA GLN A 336 -5.01 27.87 5.84
C GLN A 336 -4.52 28.63 7.06
N THR A 337 -5.21 29.68 7.49
CA THR A 337 -4.83 30.44 8.69
C THR A 337 -4.97 29.64 9.98
N LEU A 338 -5.72 28.53 9.96
CA LEU A 338 -6.00 27.67 11.11
C LEU A 338 -5.01 26.51 11.29
N TRP A 339 -4.26 26.13 10.26
CA TRP A 339 -3.36 24.97 10.28
C TRP A 339 -2.02 25.21 9.57
N GLY A 340 -1.89 26.31 8.84
CA GLY A 340 -0.67 26.72 8.15
C GLY A 340 0.46 27.06 9.12
N ASP A 341 1.67 27.23 8.58
CA ASP A 341 2.88 27.48 9.36
C ASP A 341 2.93 28.88 10.01
N GLY A 342 1.94 29.75 9.76
CA GLY A 342 1.85 31.07 10.40
C GLY A 342 1.48 31.01 11.89
N LEU A 343 0.80 29.94 12.32
CA LEU A 343 0.46 29.68 13.72
C LEU A 343 1.63 28.94 14.38
N ASN A 344 2.47 29.65 15.14
CA ASN A 344 3.69 29.09 15.76
C ASN A 344 4.50 28.23 14.76
N PRO A 345 5.30 28.84 13.86
CA PRO A 345 5.99 28.12 12.80
C PRO A 345 6.75 26.91 13.35
N PRO A 346 6.75 25.77 12.63
CA PRO A 346 7.48 24.60 13.05
C PRO A 346 8.91 25.00 13.38
N ARG A 347 9.33 24.75 14.62
CA ARG A 347 10.67 25.11 15.06
C ARG A 347 11.75 24.38 14.25
N ARG A 348 11.42 23.15 13.81
CA ARG A 348 12.20 22.33 12.89
C ARG A 348 11.30 21.60 11.88
N THR A 349 11.80 21.44 10.66
CA THR A 349 11.17 20.59 9.64
C THR A 349 12.15 19.54 9.12
N LEU A 350 11.70 18.29 8.94
CA LEU A 350 12.49 17.21 8.37
C LEU A 350 12.05 16.90 6.93
N LEU A 351 13.00 16.66 6.04
CA LEU A 351 12.71 16.38 4.64
C LEU A 351 12.20 14.94 4.45
N LEU A 352 10.94 14.81 4.06
CA LEU A 352 10.24 13.52 3.96
C LEU A 352 10.93 12.50 3.02
N PRO A 353 11.43 12.86 1.82
CA PRO A 353 12.16 11.92 0.96
C PRO A 353 13.43 11.28 1.56
N VAL A 354 14.01 11.86 2.62
CA VAL A 354 15.21 11.37 3.32
C VAL A 354 14.98 11.21 4.82
N ILE A 355 13.72 10.93 5.20
CA ILE A 355 13.27 11.02 6.60
C ILE A 355 14.05 10.15 7.58
N GLY A 356 14.51 8.97 7.15
CA GLY A 356 15.35 8.11 7.97
C GLY A 356 16.64 8.80 8.41
N GLN A 357 17.33 9.44 7.47
CA GLN A 357 18.57 10.19 7.76
C GLN A 357 18.30 11.45 8.56
N GLU A 358 17.24 12.20 8.23
CA GLU A 358 16.86 13.41 8.95
C GLU A 358 16.58 13.16 10.43
N ILE A 359 15.85 12.08 10.76
CA ILE A 359 15.60 11.69 12.16
C ILE A 359 16.90 11.23 12.85
N LEU A 360 17.74 10.45 12.17
CA LEU A 360 19.01 9.96 12.74
C LEU A 360 20.00 11.11 13.01
N ALA A 361 20.06 12.08 12.09
CA ALA A 361 20.95 13.23 12.12
C ALA A 361 20.46 14.37 13.02
N ALA A 362 19.17 14.39 13.35
CA ALA A 362 18.61 15.35 14.30
C ALA A 362 19.37 15.31 15.63
N LYS A 363 19.95 16.45 15.99
CA LYS A 363 20.65 16.74 17.24
C LYS A 363 20.15 18.08 17.77
N ASP A 364 20.35 18.32 19.06
CA ASP A 364 20.07 19.59 19.73
C ASP A 364 18.66 20.18 19.46
N PRO A 365 17.57 19.44 19.77
CA PRO A 365 17.53 18.12 20.39
C PRO A 365 17.39 16.97 19.37
N ALA A 366 17.80 15.77 19.76
CA ALA A 366 17.43 14.56 19.02
C ALA A 366 15.91 14.32 19.04
N ILE A 367 15.40 13.58 18.05
CA ILE A 367 14.00 13.12 18.06
C ILE A 367 13.85 12.01 19.11
N ARG A 368 13.03 12.26 20.12
CA ARG A 368 12.71 11.33 21.22
C ARG A 368 11.33 10.73 21.07
N MET A 369 10.38 11.49 20.53
CA MET A 369 9.00 11.02 20.29
C MET A 369 8.59 11.18 18.83
N ILE A 370 7.87 10.20 18.31
CA ILE A 370 7.24 10.26 16.98
C ILE A 370 5.75 9.97 17.11
N TYR A 371 4.91 10.88 16.63
CA TYR A 371 3.45 10.71 16.54
C TYR A 371 3.07 10.55 15.07
N VAL A 372 2.54 9.39 14.68
CA VAL A 372 2.22 9.05 13.29
C VAL A 372 0.71 9.03 13.07
N THR A 373 0.26 9.75 12.02
CA THR A 373 -1.14 9.75 11.54
C THR A 373 -1.18 9.60 10.02
N ALA A 374 -2.24 8.96 9.51
CA ALA A 374 -2.50 8.77 8.08
C ALA A 374 -1.29 8.26 7.25
N ALA A 375 -0.41 7.43 7.82
CA ALA A 375 0.86 7.03 7.20
C ALA A 375 1.34 5.64 7.61
N ASN A 376 2.17 5.03 6.76
CA ASN A 376 3.02 3.88 7.11
C ASN A 376 4.47 4.16 6.63
N PRO A 377 5.25 4.97 7.38
CA PRO A 377 6.61 5.35 6.99
C PRO A 377 7.53 4.16 6.74
N LEU A 378 7.40 3.09 7.51
CA LEU A 378 8.28 1.91 7.44
C LEU A 378 8.07 1.08 6.16
N CYS A 379 6.90 1.21 5.53
CA CYS A 379 6.62 0.64 4.22
C CYS A 379 6.91 1.63 3.08
N MET A 380 6.47 2.89 3.23
CA MET A 380 6.33 3.81 2.09
C MET A 380 7.56 4.70 1.85
N ALA A 381 8.34 5.05 2.87
CA ALA A 381 9.54 5.88 2.68
C ALA A 381 10.68 5.07 2.02
N PRO A 382 11.52 5.70 1.19
CA PRO A 382 12.71 5.05 0.63
C PRO A 382 13.73 4.75 1.74
N ASN A 383 14.69 3.87 1.46
CA ASN A 383 15.70 3.42 2.41
C ASN A 383 15.08 2.95 3.72
N THR A 384 14.19 1.96 3.63
CA THR A 384 13.42 1.45 4.77
C THR A 384 14.30 0.97 5.92
N ALA A 385 15.55 0.56 5.65
CA ALA A 385 16.52 0.22 6.68
C ALA A 385 16.91 1.43 7.54
N ALA A 386 17.19 2.59 6.93
CA ALA A 386 17.46 3.83 7.65
C ALA A 386 16.23 4.32 8.43
N VAL A 387 15.03 4.20 7.84
CA VAL A 387 13.77 4.55 8.53
C VAL A 387 13.53 3.64 9.74
N ALA A 388 13.75 2.35 9.61
CA ALA A 388 13.67 1.42 10.74
C ALA A 388 14.70 1.74 11.83
N ALA A 389 15.95 2.06 11.46
CA ALA A 389 16.97 2.49 12.42
C ALA A 389 16.56 3.78 13.14
N ALA A 390 15.97 4.73 12.43
CA ALA A 390 15.46 5.98 12.99
C ALA A 390 14.33 5.74 14.00
N PHE A 391 13.35 4.91 13.67
CA PHE A 391 12.22 4.60 14.56
C PHE A 391 12.65 3.80 15.79
N ARG A 392 13.68 2.93 15.70
CA ARG A 392 14.26 2.25 16.88
C ARG A 392 14.95 3.19 17.87
N LYS A 393 15.46 4.33 17.38
CA LYS A 393 16.14 5.32 18.23
C LYS A 393 15.15 6.19 19.02
N ALA A 394 13.92 6.34 18.53
CA ALA A 394 12.88 7.07 19.25
C ALA A 394 12.53 6.33 20.56
N GLU A 395 12.44 7.08 21.65
CA GLU A 395 12.09 6.56 22.98
C GLU A 395 10.59 6.25 23.09
N PHE A 396 9.75 6.91 22.29
CA PHE A 396 8.32 6.72 22.32
C PHE A 396 7.68 6.97 20.95
N VAL A 397 6.78 6.10 20.53
CA VAL A 397 6.12 6.16 19.22
C VAL A 397 4.63 5.92 19.41
N VAL A 398 3.82 6.86 18.91
CA VAL A 398 2.36 6.76 18.89
C VAL A 398 1.93 6.54 17.44
N TYR A 399 1.08 5.55 17.21
CA TYR A 399 0.61 5.20 15.88
C TYR A 399 -0.92 5.18 15.85
N SER A 400 -1.50 6.04 14.99
CA SER A 400 -2.92 6.02 14.63
C SER A 400 -3.10 5.24 13.33
N GLY A 401 -3.98 4.23 13.32
CA GLY A 401 -4.19 3.40 12.15
C GLY A 401 -5.34 2.39 12.28
N HIS A 402 -5.54 1.59 11.24
CA HIS A 402 -6.56 0.52 11.23
C HIS A 402 -5.97 -0.87 11.52
N TYR A 403 -4.71 -1.10 11.15
CA TYR A 403 -4.08 -2.42 11.16
C TYR A 403 -2.72 -2.36 11.82
N MET A 404 -2.28 -3.49 12.37
CA MET A 404 -0.91 -3.66 12.86
C MET A 404 0.05 -3.83 11.69
N ASP A 405 0.40 -2.73 11.03
CA ASP A 405 1.31 -2.68 9.88
C ASP A 405 2.80 -2.58 10.29
N ASP A 406 3.70 -2.37 9.32
CA ASP A 406 5.15 -2.22 9.58
C ASP A 406 5.50 -1.10 10.58
N THR A 407 4.69 -0.04 10.66
CA THR A 407 4.96 1.07 11.59
C THR A 407 4.56 0.70 13.02
N SER A 408 3.50 -0.10 13.18
CA SER A 408 3.07 -0.61 14.49
C SER A 408 4.12 -1.48 15.19
N ASP A 409 5.05 -2.09 14.44
CA ASP A 409 6.13 -2.90 15.00
C ASP A 409 7.09 -2.05 15.88
N PHE A 410 7.12 -0.72 15.68
CA PHE A 410 7.92 0.25 16.44
C PHE A 410 7.08 1.11 17.39
N ALA A 411 5.75 0.96 17.36
CA ALA A 411 4.83 1.76 18.18
C ALA A 411 4.76 1.25 19.62
N HIS A 412 4.59 2.18 20.55
CA HIS A 412 4.37 1.94 21.97
C HIS A 412 2.88 2.09 22.34
N VAL A 413 2.16 2.92 21.59
CA VAL A 413 0.72 3.14 21.70
C VAL A 413 0.10 3.00 20.31
N PHE A 414 -0.98 2.22 20.23
CA PHE A 414 -1.81 2.10 19.04
C PHE A 414 -3.17 2.75 19.32
N LEU A 415 -3.55 3.72 18.48
CA LEU A 415 -4.84 4.41 18.56
C LEU A 415 -5.71 4.01 17.36
N PRO A 416 -6.83 3.30 17.54
CA PRO A 416 -7.64 2.80 16.44
C PRO A 416 -8.46 3.92 15.78
N ALA A 417 -8.17 4.17 14.51
CA ALA A 417 -8.87 5.18 13.73
C ALA A 417 -10.21 4.68 13.15
N THR A 418 -11.18 5.58 13.04
CA THR A 418 -12.36 5.39 12.21
C THR A 418 -11.98 5.36 10.73
N THR A 419 -12.76 4.62 9.97
CA THR A 419 -12.90 4.80 8.53
C THR A 419 -13.78 6.02 8.24
N PHE A 420 -13.66 6.60 7.05
CA PHE A 420 -14.51 7.72 6.62
C PHE A 420 -16.04 7.45 6.64
N LEU A 421 -16.46 6.19 6.80
CA LEU A 421 -17.87 5.79 6.88
C LEU A 421 -18.44 5.89 8.30
N GLU A 422 -17.60 6.23 9.28
CA GLU A 422 -17.92 6.30 10.70
C GLU A 422 -17.74 7.71 11.29
N GLU A 423 -17.35 8.69 10.47
CA GLU A 423 -17.02 10.05 10.91
C GLU A 423 -17.66 11.13 10.03
N THR A 424 -17.74 12.34 10.58
CA THR A 424 -18.20 13.55 9.89
C THR A 424 -16.99 14.37 9.47
N ASP A 425 -16.93 14.80 8.21
CA ASP A 425 -15.89 15.71 7.71
C ASP A 425 -16.26 16.30 6.33
N VAL A 426 -15.35 17.06 5.72
CA VAL A 426 -15.43 17.55 4.34
C VAL A 426 -14.19 17.09 3.55
N MET A 427 -14.42 16.68 2.31
CA MET A 427 -13.39 16.17 1.40
C MET A 427 -13.22 17.09 0.19
N ALA A 428 -11.98 17.47 -0.10
CA ALA A 428 -11.57 18.19 -1.29
C ALA A 428 -10.76 17.28 -2.19
N SER A 429 -10.89 17.49 -3.50
CA SER A 429 -10.19 16.70 -4.51
C SER A 429 -8.93 17.39 -5.01
N TYR A 430 -7.93 16.60 -5.41
CA TYR A 430 -6.78 17.08 -6.18
C TYR A 430 -6.86 16.71 -7.66
N GLY A 431 -8.02 16.23 -8.13
CA GLY A 431 -8.27 15.94 -9.54
C GLY A 431 -9.47 16.66 -10.14
N HIS A 432 -10.22 17.44 -9.36
CA HIS A 432 -11.33 18.28 -9.83
C HIS A 432 -11.70 19.35 -8.79
N ASN A 433 -12.54 20.32 -9.17
CA ASN A 433 -12.94 21.47 -8.35
C ASN A 433 -14.19 21.23 -7.48
N TYR A 434 -14.44 20.00 -7.05
CA TYR A 434 -15.60 19.71 -6.19
C TYR A 434 -15.14 19.38 -4.77
N VAL A 435 -15.84 19.94 -3.79
CA VAL A 435 -15.80 19.54 -2.39
C VAL A 435 -17.06 18.73 -2.06
N GLY A 436 -16.92 17.67 -1.29
CA GLY A 436 -18.02 16.75 -0.97
C GLY A 436 -18.11 16.44 0.52
N PRO A 437 -19.29 15.99 0.99
CA PRO A 437 -19.48 15.64 2.39
C PRO A 437 -18.82 14.30 2.71
N VAL A 438 -18.26 14.20 3.90
CA VAL A 438 -17.96 12.91 4.55
C VAL A 438 -18.99 12.78 5.66
N ASN A 439 -20.06 12.00 5.40
CA ASN A 439 -21.11 11.76 6.39
C ASN A 439 -20.94 10.36 7.00
N PRO A 440 -21.18 10.21 8.32
CA PRO A 440 -21.15 8.91 8.97
C PRO A 440 -22.32 8.06 8.49
N ALA A 441 -22.02 6.93 7.86
CA ALA A 441 -23.01 5.94 7.45
C ALA A 441 -23.44 5.07 8.65
N ILE A 442 -22.46 4.70 9.48
CA ILE A 442 -22.61 3.85 10.67
C ILE A 442 -21.96 4.51 11.88
N ALA A 443 -22.28 4.04 13.08
CA ALA A 443 -21.49 4.39 14.26
C ALA A 443 -20.07 3.79 14.16
N PRO A 444 -19.07 4.37 14.83
CA PRO A 444 -17.74 3.76 14.94
C PRO A 444 -17.80 2.30 15.38
N VAL A 445 -17.08 1.43 14.67
CA VAL A 445 -16.96 0.02 15.06
C VAL A 445 -16.04 -0.11 16.27
N GLY A 446 -16.52 -0.79 17.30
CA GLY A 446 -15.81 -0.93 18.58
C GLY A 446 -15.64 0.43 19.27
N GLU A 447 -14.42 0.71 19.70
CA GLU A 447 -14.02 1.96 20.34
C GLU A 447 -13.22 2.88 19.38
N CYS A 448 -13.29 2.69 18.06
CA CYS A 448 -12.60 3.56 17.11
C CYS A 448 -13.00 5.05 17.28
N LYS A 449 -12.05 5.96 17.06
CA LYS A 449 -12.29 7.41 17.01
C LYS A 449 -11.69 8.03 15.76
N SER A 450 -12.27 9.12 15.26
CA SER A 450 -11.61 9.93 14.24
C SER A 450 -10.37 10.58 14.83
N GLU A 451 -9.36 10.80 14.00
CA GLU A 451 -8.12 11.46 14.47
C GLU A 451 -8.43 12.83 15.09
N PHE A 452 -9.37 13.59 14.50
CA PHE A 452 -9.85 14.83 15.11
C PHE A 452 -10.39 14.61 16.53
N ARG A 453 -11.24 13.58 16.76
CA ARG A 453 -11.74 13.25 18.10
C ARG A 453 -10.64 12.77 19.05
N MET A 454 -9.62 12.08 18.56
CA MET A 454 -8.44 11.71 19.36
C MET A 454 -7.72 12.96 19.86
N PHE A 455 -7.43 13.93 18.98
CA PHE A 455 -6.78 15.19 19.35
C PHE A 455 -7.68 16.07 20.22
N TYR A 456 -9.00 16.07 19.99
CA TYR A 456 -9.98 16.75 20.83
C TYR A 456 -9.92 16.25 22.28
N GLU A 457 -9.87 14.94 22.50
CA GLU A 457 -9.75 14.35 23.83
C GLU A 457 -8.34 14.49 24.41
N LEU A 458 -7.30 14.44 23.58
CA LEU A 458 -5.92 14.69 24.02
C LEU A 458 -5.76 16.13 24.51
N ALA A 459 -6.36 17.11 23.84
CA ALA A 459 -6.34 18.53 24.21
C ALA A 459 -6.88 18.79 25.61
N ALA A 460 -7.77 17.93 26.12
CA ALA A 460 -8.26 17.98 27.49
C ALA A 460 -7.15 18.02 28.56
N ARG A 461 -5.99 17.44 28.23
CA ARG A 461 -4.86 17.28 29.14
C ARG A 461 -3.90 18.47 29.14
N PHE A 462 -4.23 19.55 28.41
CA PHE A 462 -3.38 20.72 28.23
C PHE A 462 -4.12 22.04 28.51
N PRO A 463 -3.40 23.13 28.86
CA PRO A 463 -4.03 24.42 29.19
C PRO A 463 -4.80 25.07 28.03
N PHE A 464 -4.46 24.75 26.78
CA PHE A 464 -5.13 25.27 25.57
C PHE A 464 -6.41 24.49 25.19
N ALA A 465 -6.94 23.66 26.10
CA ALA A 465 -8.11 22.82 25.83
C ALA A 465 -9.30 23.61 25.26
N ALA A 466 -9.55 24.82 25.78
CA ALA A 466 -10.66 25.68 25.34
C ALA A 466 -10.50 26.17 23.89
N ASP A 467 -9.26 26.35 23.41
CA ASP A 467 -8.97 26.83 22.06
C ASP A 467 -9.22 25.73 21.02
N PHE A 468 -8.92 24.48 21.37
CA PHE A 468 -9.05 23.34 20.46
C PHE A 468 -10.42 22.66 20.51
N ARG A 469 -11.04 22.56 21.70
CA ARG A 469 -12.22 21.72 21.93
C ARG A 469 -13.54 22.40 21.54
N LYS A 470 -13.67 22.76 20.26
CA LYS A 470 -14.94 23.14 19.62
C LYS A 470 -15.65 21.91 19.04
N SER A 471 -16.95 22.01 18.75
CA SER A 471 -17.67 20.95 18.02
C SER A 471 -17.13 20.78 16.60
N GLU A 472 -17.38 19.61 16.01
CA GLU A 472 -17.05 19.34 14.61
C GLU A 472 -17.72 20.35 13.68
N GLU A 473 -18.98 20.71 13.94
CA GLU A 473 -19.72 21.70 13.17
C GLU A 473 -19.09 23.10 13.24
N ALA A 474 -18.62 23.51 14.42
CA ALA A 474 -17.98 24.81 14.58
C ALA A 474 -16.65 24.86 13.82
N TRP A 475 -15.84 23.81 13.92
CA TRP A 475 -14.58 23.73 13.18
C TRP A 475 -14.78 23.63 11.67
N LEU A 476 -15.74 22.84 11.20
CA LEU A 476 -16.07 22.78 9.77
C LEU A 476 -16.58 24.12 9.26
N SER A 477 -17.35 24.87 10.06
CA SER A 477 -17.77 26.22 9.70
C SER A 477 -16.58 27.16 9.49
N GLU A 478 -15.59 27.12 10.38
CA GLU A 478 -14.38 27.95 10.29
C GLU A 478 -13.46 27.49 9.15
N LEU A 479 -13.12 26.20 9.09
CA LEU A 479 -12.22 25.64 8.07
C LEU A 479 -12.78 25.78 6.64
N CYS A 480 -14.09 25.65 6.47
CA CYS A 480 -14.74 25.77 5.16
C CYS A 480 -15.24 27.19 4.88
N ALA A 481 -14.87 28.21 5.67
CA ALA A 481 -15.25 29.59 5.41
C ALA A 481 -14.98 30.03 3.95
N PRO A 482 -13.82 29.71 3.32
CA PRO A 482 -13.59 30.03 1.92
C PRO A 482 -14.56 29.34 0.94
N VAL A 483 -15.11 28.17 1.30
CA VAL A 483 -16.14 27.48 0.51
C VAL A 483 -17.48 28.21 0.63
N TRP A 484 -17.84 28.65 1.84
CA TRP A 484 -19.09 29.37 2.12
C TRP A 484 -19.11 30.76 1.47
N GLU A 485 -17.98 31.46 1.46
CA GLU A 485 -17.81 32.75 0.77
C GLU A 485 -18.05 32.65 -0.75
N GLN A 486 -17.85 31.45 -1.33
CA GLN A 486 -18.12 31.18 -2.75
C GLN A 486 -19.58 30.76 -3.02
N GLY A 487 -20.45 30.78 -2.00
CA GLY A 487 -21.85 30.38 -2.11
C GLY A 487 -22.13 28.92 -1.77
N GLY A 488 -21.18 28.20 -1.18
CA GLY A 488 -21.45 26.91 -0.57
C GLY A 488 -22.37 27.06 0.64
N ASP A 489 -23.15 26.02 0.95
CA ASP A 489 -24.02 25.97 2.12
C ASP A 489 -23.80 24.67 2.89
N PRO A 490 -23.59 24.69 4.23
CA PRO A 490 -23.35 23.48 5.01
C PRO A 490 -24.44 22.41 4.91
N ASP A 491 -25.72 22.81 4.90
CA ASP A 491 -26.84 21.87 4.85
C ASP A 491 -27.03 21.24 3.47
N THR A 492 -26.69 21.98 2.42
CA THR A 492 -26.66 21.50 1.04
C THR A 492 -25.46 20.59 0.80
N LEU A 493 -24.26 20.97 1.30
CA LEU A 493 -23.04 20.17 1.16
C LEU A 493 -23.20 18.78 1.79
N ARG A 494 -23.95 18.65 2.89
CA ARG A 494 -24.29 17.34 3.49
C ARG A 494 -25.04 16.40 2.53
N LYS A 495 -25.67 16.91 1.48
CA LYS A 495 -26.51 16.15 0.55
C LYS A 495 -25.84 15.97 -0.81
N GLU A 496 -25.00 16.90 -1.23
CA GLU A 496 -24.39 16.88 -2.55
C GLU A 496 -23.04 17.60 -2.60
N ALA A 497 -22.26 17.34 -3.65
CA ALA A 497 -20.96 17.98 -3.83
C ALA A 497 -21.13 19.42 -4.33
N PHE A 498 -20.36 20.35 -3.78
CA PHE A 498 -20.31 21.75 -4.19
C PHE A 498 -19.12 21.99 -5.13
N ARG A 499 -19.34 22.70 -6.23
CA ARG A 499 -18.26 23.11 -7.15
C ARG A 499 -17.71 24.46 -6.72
N LEU A 500 -16.42 24.52 -6.49
CA LEU A 500 -15.72 25.77 -6.21
C LEU A 500 -15.77 26.73 -7.40
N ASN A 501 -15.64 28.02 -7.14
CA ASN A 501 -15.49 29.05 -8.17
C ASN A 501 -14.08 29.01 -8.77
N ALA A 502 -13.81 27.96 -9.53
CA ALA A 502 -12.57 27.72 -10.24
C ALA A 502 -12.80 27.75 -11.77
N PRO A 503 -11.83 28.24 -12.56
CA PRO A 503 -11.97 28.33 -14.01
C PRO A 503 -12.14 26.94 -14.63
N MET A 504 -13.01 26.84 -15.65
CA MET A 504 -13.09 25.66 -16.52
C MET A 504 -11.82 25.54 -17.37
N VAL A 505 -11.39 26.68 -17.92
CA VAL A 505 -10.21 26.84 -18.76
C VAL A 505 -9.25 27.82 -18.07
N PRO A 506 -8.14 27.35 -17.48
CA PRO A 506 -7.15 28.22 -16.88
C PRO A 506 -6.43 29.06 -17.94
N TYR A 507 -6.01 30.27 -17.58
CA TYR A 507 -5.25 31.20 -18.43
C TYR A 507 -5.94 31.52 -19.76
N ALA A 508 -7.28 31.57 -19.79
CA ALA A 508 -8.06 31.88 -21.01
C ALA A 508 -7.75 33.28 -21.58
N ASP A 509 -7.36 34.21 -20.71
CA ASP A 509 -6.87 35.56 -21.03
C ASP A 509 -5.39 35.61 -21.44
N LYS A 510 -4.71 34.45 -21.43
CA LYS A 510 -3.27 34.30 -21.67
C LYS A 510 -2.40 35.10 -20.68
N VAL A 511 -2.91 35.34 -19.48
CA VAL A 511 -2.16 35.92 -18.36
C VAL A 511 -1.81 34.79 -17.40
N PHE A 512 -0.52 34.71 -17.06
CA PHE A 512 0.00 33.68 -16.15
C PHE A 512 0.42 34.33 -14.83
N PRO A 513 0.17 33.70 -13.66
CA PRO A 513 0.60 34.19 -12.35
C PRO A 513 2.12 34.11 -12.12
N THR A 514 2.92 34.36 -13.17
CA THR A 514 4.37 34.52 -13.11
C THR A 514 4.71 36.00 -12.86
N PRO A 515 5.93 36.32 -12.40
CA PRO A 515 6.37 37.70 -12.25
C PRO A 515 6.29 38.54 -13.55
N SER A 516 6.33 37.91 -14.73
CA SER A 516 6.25 38.57 -16.04
C SER A 516 4.82 38.68 -16.58
N GLY A 517 3.83 38.01 -15.96
CA GLY A 517 2.48 37.84 -16.51
C GLY A 517 2.41 36.86 -17.69
N LYS A 518 3.53 36.21 -18.04
CA LYS A 518 3.72 35.40 -19.26
C LYS A 518 4.21 33.99 -18.93
N PHE A 519 3.97 33.04 -19.85
CA PHE A 519 4.53 31.69 -19.79
C PHE A 519 6.07 31.75 -19.83
N GLN A 520 6.74 30.95 -19.00
CA GLN A 520 8.21 30.92 -18.94
C GLN A 520 8.77 29.62 -19.52
N PHE A 521 9.51 29.73 -20.63
CA PHE A 521 10.29 28.61 -21.13
C PHE A 521 11.50 28.31 -20.24
N MET A 522 11.95 27.06 -20.23
CA MET A 522 13.26 26.72 -19.64
C MET A 522 14.37 27.41 -20.45
N THR A 523 15.34 28.00 -19.75
CA THR A 523 16.45 28.73 -20.35
C THR A 523 17.80 28.01 -20.23
N ALA A 524 17.83 26.88 -19.51
CA ALA A 524 19.01 26.03 -19.38
C ALA A 524 18.58 24.56 -19.29
N PHE A 525 19.39 23.69 -19.90
CA PHE A 525 19.21 22.24 -19.85
C PHE A 525 20.57 21.56 -19.87
N ASP A 526 20.83 20.71 -18.87
CA ASP A 526 22.04 19.88 -18.80
C ASP A 526 21.66 18.41 -19.06
N PRO A 527 21.85 17.88 -20.28
CA PRO A 527 21.48 16.51 -20.63
C PRO A 527 22.28 15.46 -19.84
N SER A 528 23.42 15.80 -19.23
CA SER A 528 24.22 14.86 -18.43
C SER A 528 23.53 14.49 -17.11
N ARG A 529 22.52 15.26 -16.68
CA ARG A 529 21.71 14.99 -15.48
C ARG A 529 20.64 13.94 -15.68
N ILE A 530 20.43 13.48 -16.91
CA ILE A 530 19.55 12.36 -17.24
C ILE A 530 20.46 11.17 -17.59
N PRO A 531 20.88 10.37 -16.58
CA PRO A 531 21.89 9.35 -16.77
C PRO A 531 21.39 8.21 -17.66
N GLU A 532 22.29 7.70 -18.49
CA GLU A 532 22.09 6.43 -19.20
C GLU A 532 21.99 5.27 -18.21
N PRO A 533 21.36 4.13 -18.59
CA PRO A 533 21.30 2.94 -17.75
C PRO A 533 22.70 2.45 -17.35
N ASP A 534 22.88 2.11 -16.07
CA ASP A 534 24.10 1.48 -15.58
C ASP A 534 24.14 0.02 -16.07
N PRO A 535 25.16 -0.43 -16.82
CA PRO A 535 25.26 -1.81 -17.27
C PRO A 535 25.26 -2.85 -16.14
N ALA A 536 25.72 -2.49 -14.92
CA ALA A 536 25.68 -3.37 -13.75
C ALA A 536 24.26 -3.51 -13.16
N TYR A 537 23.43 -2.48 -13.32
CA TYR A 537 22.05 -2.41 -12.86
C TYR A 537 21.13 -1.97 -14.02
N PRO A 538 20.97 -2.83 -15.05
CA PRO A 538 20.44 -2.41 -16.34
C PRO A 538 18.94 -2.11 -16.36
N TYR A 539 18.21 -2.41 -15.27
CA TYR A 539 16.77 -2.22 -15.19
C TYR A 539 16.43 -1.07 -14.25
N ARG A 540 15.56 -0.15 -14.69
CA ARG A 540 14.91 0.79 -13.77
C ARG A 540 13.70 0.13 -13.12
N LEU A 541 13.67 0.11 -11.79
CA LEU A 541 12.55 -0.43 -11.02
C LEU A 541 11.42 0.61 -10.94
N LEU A 542 10.31 0.31 -11.59
CA LEU A 542 9.09 1.10 -11.57
C LEU A 542 8.11 0.51 -10.55
N THR A 543 8.04 1.12 -9.36
CA THR A 543 7.03 0.81 -8.33
C THR A 543 5.73 1.58 -8.61
N ILE A 544 4.80 0.94 -9.32
CA ILE A 544 3.57 1.59 -9.80
C ILE A 544 2.42 1.52 -8.78
N ALA A 545 1.41 2.36 -8.97
CA ALA A 545 0.19 2.30 -8.17
C ALA A 545 -0.62 1.01 -8.49
N PRO A 546 -0.94 0.19 -7.49
CA PRO A 546 -1.70 -1.04 -7.65
C PRO A 546 -3.16 -0.76 -8.04
N HIS A 547 -3.80 -1.71 -8.71
CA HIS A 547 -5.20 -1.57 -9.11
C HIS A 547 -6.17 -1.83 -7.94
N GLY A 548 -5.86 -2.83 -7.10
CA GLY A 548 -6.76 -3.39 -6.09
C GLY A 548 -6.73 -2.75 -4.70
N TYR A 549 -5.72 -1.93 -4.40
CA TYR A 549 -5.51 -1.28 -3.10
C TYR A 549 -4.89 0.12 -3.29
N ILE A 550 -4.81 0.91 -2.21
CA ILE A 550 -4.11 2.21 -2.19
C ILE A 550 -2.85 2.03 -1.36
N CYS A 551 -1.67 2.29 -1.95
CA CYS A 551 -0.40 2.28 -1.24
C CYS A 551 -0.26 1.05 -0.31
N SER A 552 0.03 1.25 0.97
CA SER A 552 0.21 0.19 1.98
C SER A 552 -1.09 -0.27 2.66
N GLU A 553 -2.25 0.07 2.11
CA GLU A 553 -3.53 -0.17 2.78
C GLU A 553 -4.10 -1.55 2.47
N ARG A 554 -3.47 -2.56 3.05
CA ARG A 554 -3.76 -3.99 2.93
C ARG A 554 -3.77 -4.63 4.31
N THR A 555 -4.23 -5.87 4.40
CA THR A 555 -4.04 -6.74 5.58
C THR A 555 -2.76 -7.58 5.42
N MET A 556 -2.27 -8.24 6.47
CA MET A 556 -1.23 -9.26 6.34
C MET A 556 -1.68 -10.39 5.42
N ALA A 557 -2.92 -10.86 5.59
CA ALA A 557 -3.48 -11.94 4.79
C ALA A 557 -3.59 -11.61 3.28
N ASP A 558 -3.78 -10.33 2.91
CA ASP A 558 -3.84 -9.87 1.52
C ASP A 558 -2.51 -10.03 0.76
N HIS A 559 -1.39 -10.26 1.45
CA HIS A 559 -0.08 -10.39 0.82
C HIS A 559 0.16 -11.82 0.31
N GLU A 560 0.48 -11.92 -0.97
CA GLU A 560 1.11 -13.11 -1.55
C GLU A 560 2.44 -13.43 -0.84
N PRO A 561 2.98 -14.65 -0.97
CA PRO A 561 4.23 -14.99 -0.29
C PRO A 561 5.41 -14.07 -0.68
N LEU A 562 5.52 -13.71 -1.96
CA LEU A 562 6.55 -12.82 -2.50
C LEU A 562 5.92 -11.70 -3.33
N PRO A 563 6.55 -10.52 -3.44
CA PRO A 563 6.13 -9.49 -4.38
C PRO A 563 6.31 -9.98 -5.81
N VAL A 564 5.43 -9.54 -6.71
CA VAL A 564 5.54 -9.87 -8.15
C VAL A 564 6.33 -8.79 -8.87
N VAL A 565 7.32 -9.20 -9.67
CA VAL A 565 8.08 -8.32 -10.56
C VAL A 565 7.89 -8.75 -12.00
N ARG A 566 7.65 -7.78 -12.90
CA ARG A 566 7.45 -8.00 -14.32
C ARG A 566 8.68 -7.57 -15.10
N LEU A 567 9.19 -8.46 -15.94
CA LEU A 567 10.34 -8.25 -16.82
C LEU A 567 9.94 -8.60 -18.26
N ALA A 568 10.55 -7.96 -19.26
CA ALA A 568 10.36 -8.34 -20.65
C ALA A 568 10.67 -9.83 -20.88
N ALA A 569 9.80 -10.53 -21.61
CA ALA A 569 9.98 -11.96 -21.88
C ALA A 569 11.31 -12.28 -22.58
N SER A 570 11.75 -11.40 -23.49
CA SER A 570 13.06 -11.48 -24.15
C SER A 570 14.23 -11.39 -23.16
N GLU A 571 14.13 -10.53 -22.15
CA GLU A 571 15.16 -10.36 -21.11
C GLU A 571 15.16 -11.52 -20.12
N ALA A 572 13.99 -12.03 -19.74
CA ALA A 572 13.88 -13.24 -18.93
C ALA A 572 14.55 -14.42 -19.63
N ALA A 573 14.26 -14.62 -20.93
CA ALA A 573 14.88 -15.67 -21.75
C ALA A 573 16.40 -15.47 -21.87
N ARG A 574 16.87 -14.24 -22.16
CA ARG A 574 18.30 -13.90 -22.26
C ARG A 574 19.07 -14.23 -20.98
N ARG A 575 18.42 -14.13 -19.81
CA ARG A 575 19.01 -14.42 -18.49
C ARG A 575 18.75 -15.84 -17.99
N GLY A 576 18.05 -16.69 -18.73
CA GLY A 576 17.68 -18.03 -18.28
C GLY A 576 16.72 -18.03 -17.09
N LEU A 577 15.90 -16.99 -16.94
CA LEU A 577 14.91 -16.87 -15.88
C LEU A 577 13.56 -17.41 -16.35
N ALA A 578 12.94 -18.26 -15.54
CA ALA A 578 11.65 -18.87 -15.86
C ALA A 578 10.49 -18.10 -15.22
N ASP A 579 9.41 -17.92 -15.98
CA ASP A 579 8.15 -17.35 -15.50
C ASP A 579 7.62 -18.12 -14.28
N GLY A 580 7.03 -17.40 -13.33
CA GLY A 580 6.49 -18.04 -12.12
C GLY A 580 7.53 -18.36 -11.05
N ARG A 581 8.83 -18.31 -11.35
CA ARG A 581 9.88 -18.71 -10.41
C ARG A 581 10.35 -17.54 -9.53
N PRO A 582 10.78 -17.83 -8.29
CA PRO A 582 11.45 -16.84 -7.45
C PRO A 582 12.74 -16.32 -8.10
N VAL A 583 13.01 -15.03 -7.93
CA VAL A 583 14.22 -14.32 -8.36
C VAL A 583 14.70 -13.38 -7.25
N VAL A 584 15.99 -13.05 -7.27
CA VAL A 584 16.58 -12.00 -6.42
C VAL A 584 16.66 -10.71 -7.23
N VAL A 585 16.02 -9.66 -6.73
CA VAL A 585 16.15 -8.30 -7.25
C VAL A 585 17.15 -7.55 -6.39
N LYS A 586 18.23 -7.08 -6.99
CA LYS A 586 19.35 -6.44 -6.30
C LYS A 586 19.57 -5.03 -6.79
N SER A 587 19.81 -4.11 -5.86
CA SER A 587 20.21 -2.72 -6.08
C SER A 587 21.54 -2.45 -5.37
N LEU A 588 22.05 -1.22 -5.48
CA LEU A 588 23.18 -0.76 -4.66
C LEU A 588 22.88 -0.74 -3.15
N LEU A 589 21.61 -0.64 -2.75
CA LEU A 589 21.21 -0.50 -1.34
C LEU A 589 20.94 -1.86 -0.67
N GLY A 590 20.56 -2.88 -1.44
CA GLY A 590 20.20 -4.18 -0.91
C GLY A 590 19.47 -5.06 -1.92
N GLU A 591 18.84 -6.11 -1.42
CA GLU A 591 18.17 -7.13 -2.22
C GLU A 591 16.79 -7.52 -1.67
N ALA A 592 15.94 -8.05 -2.55
CA ALA A 592 14.62 -8.57 -2.23
C ALA A 592 14.29 -9.79 -3.08
N LEU A 593 13.62 -10.78 -2.49
CA LEU A 593 13.02 -11.89 -3.22
C LEU A 593 11.73 -11.42 -3.89
N ALA A 594 11.49 -11.91 -5.10
CA ALA A 594 10.27 -11.65 -5.84
C ALA A 594 9.89 -12.85 -6.70
N THR A 595 8.62 -12.98 -7.06
CA THR A 595 8.17 -13.89 -8.11
C THR A 595 8.25 -13.20 -9.46
N LEU A 596 8.95 -13.82 -10.42
CA LEU A 596 9.05 -13.29 -11.77
C LEU A 596 7.74 -13.49 -12.56
N ARG A 597 7.36 -12.46 -13.32
CA ARG A 597 6.43 -12.55 -14.43
C ARG A 597 7.12 -12.08 -15.72
N ALA A 598 7.23 -12.97 -16.69
CA ALA A 598 7.75 -12.65 -18.02
C ALA A 598 6.62 -12.09 -18.88
N GLU A 599 6.77 -10.85 -19.36
CA GLU A 599 5.71 -10.12 -20.06
C GLU A 599 6.13 -9.76 -21.50
N GLU A 600 5.28 -10.15 -22.46
CA GLU A 600 5.44 -9.80 -23.87
C GLU A 600 5.14 -8.32 -24.12
N GLY A 601 5.98 -7.67 -24.92
CA GLY A 601 5.82 -6.25 -25.27
C GLY A 601 6.18 -5.26 -24.15
N LEU A 602 6.65 -5.73 -22.98
CA LEU A 602 7.28 -4.85 -22.00
C LEU A 602 8.67 -4.46 -22.49
N ARG A 603 9.09 -3.21 -22.24
CA ARG A 603 10.44 -2.76 -22.63
C ARG A 603 11.53 -3.57 -21.91
N PRO A 604 12.69 -3.76 -22.55
CA PRO A 604 13.78 -4.54 -21.98
C PRO A 604 14.56 -3.83 -20.86
N ASP A 605 14.42 -2.51 -20.67
CA ASP A 605 15.22 -1.72 -19.73
C ASP A 605 14.50 -1.41 -18.40
N ILE A 606 13.36 -2.05 -18.13
CA ILE A 606 12.56 -1.81 -16.93
C ILE A 606 12.19 -3.10 -16.19
N LEU A 607 11.99 -2.96 -14.89
CA LEU A 607 11.39 -3.97 -14.02
C LEU A 607 10.18 -3.32 -13.33
N VAL A 608 8.99 -3.92 -13.41
CA VAL A 608 7.77 -3.29 -12.90
C VAL A 608 7.18 -4.08 -11.73
N ALA A 609 6.91 -3.40 -10.62
CA ALA A 609 6.27 -3.98 -9.44
C ALA A 609 5.19 -3.06 -8.89
N ASP A 610 4.23 -3.62 -8.16
CA ASP A 610 3.24 -2.80 -7.45
C ASP A 610 3.86 -2.27 -6.14
N ARG A 611 3.60 -0.99 -5.83
CA ARG A 611 4.07 -0.36 -4.58
C ARG A 611 3.21 -0.74 -3.37
N GLY A 612 3.74 -0.52 -2.17
CA GLY A 612 2.98 -0.57 -0.91
C GLY A 612 2.79 -1.97 -0.31
N GLY A 613 3.57 -2.96 -0.73
CA GLY A 613 3.61 -4.22 0.01
C GLY A 613 4.42 -4.08 1.30
N TRP A 614 3.94 -4.70 2.38
CA TRP A 614 4.55 -4.57 3.71
C TRP A 614 5.92 -5.25 3.79
N THR A 615 6.82 -4.62 4.52
CA THR A 615 8.18 -5.13 4.75
C THR A 615 8.16 -6.47 5.48
N LYS A 616 7.36 -6.58 6.55
CA LYS A 616 7.21 -7.81 7.34
C LYS A 616 6.50 -8.95 6.61
N ALA A 617 5.76 -8.63 5.54
CA ALA A 617 5.18 -9.61 4.64
C ALA A 617 6.15 -10.09 3.53
N GLY A 618 7.39 -9.55 3.49
CA GLY A 618 8.39 -9.86 2.47
C GLY A 618 8.33 -8.99 1.21
N HIS A 619 7.47 -7.96 1.17
CA HIS A 619 7.22 -7.15 -0.04
C HIS A 619 7.88 -5.77 -0.04
N GLY A 620 8.69 -5.44 0.97
CA GLY A 620 9.26 -4.09 1.17
C GLY A 620 10.31 -3.70 0.12
N LEU A 621 9.90 -3.42 -1.11
CA LEU A 621 10.77 -3.06 -2.26
C LEU A 621 11.46 -1.70 -2.08
N ASN A 622 10.95 -0.83 -1.21
CA ASN A 622 11.60 0.45 -0.90
C ASN A 622 12.96 0.27 -0.17
N ARG A 623 13.32 -0.94 0.26
CA ARG A 623 14.69 -1.29 0.70
C ARG A 623 15.71 -1.25 -0.43
N LEU A 624 15.25 -1.30 -1.69
CA LEU A 624 16.09 -1.19 -2.88
C LEU A 624 16.27 0.27 -3.30
N THR A 625 15.41 1.17 -2.81
CA THR A 625 15.35 2.57 -3.23
C THR A 625 16.18 3.43 -2.29
N ARG A 626 17.18 4.12 -2.85
CA ARG A 626 17.94 5.15 -2.13
C ARG A 626 17.03 6.31 -1.75
N ASP A 627 17.26 6.82 -0.55
CA ASP A 627 16.66 8.06 -0.08
C ASP A 627 17.33 9.27 -0.74
N MET A 628 16.51 10.10 -1.38
CA MET A 628 16.93 11.32 -2.07
C MET A 628 15.71 12.18 -2.38
N ALA A 629 15.93 13.45 -2.69
CA ALA A 629 14.89 14.39 -3.09
C ALA A 629 15.07 14.85 -4.54
N SER A 630 13.96 15.13 -5.21
CA SER A 630 13.99 15.83 -6.50
C SER A 630 14.56 17.23 -6.36
N ARG A 631 15.23 17.73 -7.40
CA ARG A 631 15.85 19.05 -7.40
C ARG A 631 14.85 20.20 -7.30
N VAL A 632 13.65 20.00 -7.80
CA VAL A 632 12.54 20.94 -7.72
C VAL A 632 11.37 20.23 -7.03
N GLY A 633 10.76 20.91 -6.05
CA GLY A 633 9.55 20.45 -5.37
C GLY A 633 9.74 19.45 -4.23
N ASN A 634 10.97 19.05 -3.90
CA ASN A 634 11.27 18.17 -2.75
C ASN A 634 10.42 16.88 -2.72
N GLY A 635 10.19 16.28 -3.89
CA GLY A 635 9.52 14.97 -4.03
C GLY A 635 10.49 13.80 -3.92
N THR A 636 9.99 12.56 -3.94
CA THR A 636 10.81 11.33 -3.86
C THR A 636 11.00 10.66 -5.23
N PRO A 637 12.23 10.63 -5.77
CA PRO A 637 12.58 9.97 -7.03
C PRO A 637 12.64 8.43 -7.01
N TYR A 638 11.51 7.74 -6.79
CA TYR A 638 11.50 6.27 -6.71
C TYR A 638 12.05 5.58 -7.98
N TYR A 639 11.91 6.19 -9.17
CA TYR A 639 12.35 5.59 -10.44
C TYR A 639 13.83 5.84 -10.73
N GLU A 640 14.57 6.45 -9.81
CA GLU A 640 16.03 6.41 -9.79
C GLU A 640 16.59 5.06 -9.31
N THR A 641 15.71 4.15 -8.86
CA THR A 641 16.11 2.81 -8.41
C THR A 641 16.56 1.96 -9.62
N ALA A 642 17.88 1.76 -9.75
CA ALA A 642 18.46 0.83 -10.71
C ALA A 642 18.68 -0.54 -10.06
N VAL A 643 18.32 -1.61 -10.78
CA VAL A 643 18.38 -3.00 -10.29
C VAL A 643 18.93 -3.97 -11.33
N THR A 644 19.40 -5.11 -10.83
CA THR A 644 19.63 -6.33 -11.62
C THR A 644 18.74 -7.45 -11.08
N VAL A 645 18.42 -8.43 -11.93
CA VAL A 645 17.59 -9.58 -11.58
C VAL A 645 18.38 -10.85 -11.83
N ASN A 646 18.46 -11.70 -10.81
CA ASN A 646 19.24 -12.93 -10.81
C ASN A 646 18.37 -14.11 -10.37
N PRO A 647 18.70 -15.35 -10.79
CA PRO A 647 18.09 -16.53 -10.19
C PRO A 647 18.41 -16.57 -8.69
N VAL A 648 17.55 -17.22 -7.92
CA VAL A 648 17.86 -17.57 -6.53
C VAL A 648 18.99 -18.62 -6.55
N LEU A 649 20.20 -18.22 -6.16
CA LEU A 649 21.35 -19.13 -6.02
C LEU A 649 21.21 -19.95 -4.74
N SER A 650 21.65 -21.21 -4.80
CA SER A 650 21.61 -22.16 -3.67
C SER A 650 22.69 -21.82 -2.65
N ASP A 651 22.37 -21.01 -1.66
CA ASP A 651 23.15 -20.94 -0.42
C ASP A 651 22.26 -21.38 0.74
N VAL A 652 22.73 -22.39 1.48
CA VAL A 652 22.27 -23.14 2.68
C VAL A 652 20.76 -23.22 3.01
N SER A 653 19.94 -22.18 2.80
CA SER A 653 18.48 -22.15 2.96
C SER A 653 17.68 -21.82 1.68
N MET A 654 18.31 -21.22 0.66
CA MET A 654 17.64 -20.80 -0.57
C MET A 654 17.56 -21.93 -1.60
N GLY A 655 16.37 -22.14 -2.18
CA GLY A 655 16.16 -23.16 -3.21
C GLY A 655 15.75 -24.54 -2.70
N ARG A 656 15.53 -24.71 -1.39
CA ARG A 656 15.03 -25.96 -0.81
C ARG A 656 13.68 -26.34 -1.41
N ARG A 657 13.56 -27.55 -1.92
CA ARG A 657 12.36 -28.09 -2.57
C ARG A 657 11.48 -28.75 -1.51
N ILE A 658 10.31 -28.18 -1.24
CA ILE A 658 9.42 -28.66 -0.18
C ILE A 658 8.15 -29.22 -0.81
N LEU A 659 7.83 -30.46 -0.46
CA LEU A 659 6.55 -31.07 -0.79
C LEU A 659 5.51 -30.64 0.25
N VAL A 660 4.39 -30.09 -0.19
CA VAL A 660 3.25 -29.72 0.66
C VAL A 660 2.06 -30.61 0.31
N VAL A 661 1.60 -31.40 1.29
CA VAL A 661 0.41 -32.24 1.15
C VAL A 661 -0.77 -31.52 1.79
N GLN A 662 -1.75 -31.13 0.98
CA GLN A 662 -2.96 -30.43 1.43
C GLN A 662 -4.19 -31.35 1.32
N HIS A 663 -4.83 -31.62 2.45
CA HIS A 663 -5.98 -32.54 2.50
C HIS A 663 -7.32 -31.89 2.20
N SER A 664 -7.43 -30.56 2.28
CA SER A 664 -8.69 -29.84 2.09
C SER A 664 -8.44 -28.40 1.62
N ASP A 665 -9.35 -27.85 0.80
CA ASP A 665 -9.34 -26.41 0.49
C ASP A 665 -9.71 -25.55 1.70
N ARG A 666 -10.32 -26.16 2.72
CA ARG A 666 -10.68 -25.47 3.97
C ARG A 666 -9.50 -25.32 4.92
N ALA A 667 -8.42 -26.07 4.74
CA ALA A 667 -7.20 -26.01 5.57
C ALA A 667 -5.96 -25.76 4.69
N PRO A 668 -5.85 -24.57 4.06
CA PRO A 668 -4.67 -24.21 3.28
C PRO A 668 -3.47 -23.93 4.19
N GLY A 669 -2.26 -24.00 3.65
CA GLY A 669 -1.02 -23.87 4.44
C GLY A 669 -0.65 -22.47 4.95
N GLY A 670 -1.54 -21.48 4.75
CA GLY A 670 -1.48 -20.13 5.33
C GLY A 670 -0.09 -19.52 5.51
N ASP A 671 0.16 -18.95 6.68
CA ASP A 671 1.39 -18.25 7.03
C ASP A 671 2.63 -19.16 7.13
N PHE A 672 2.46 -20.46 7.39
CA PHE A 672 3.58 -21.40 7.42
C PHE A 672 4.17 -21.59 6.01
N VAL A 673 3.31 -21.90 5.04
CA VAL A 673 3.70 -22.09 3.64
C VAL A 673 4.12 -20.77 2.99
N LYS A 674 3.42 -19.66 3.29
CA LYS A 674 3.86 -18.31 2.89
C LYS A 674 5.25 -18.00 3.46
N GLY A 675 5.50 -18.35 4.72
CA GLY A 675 6.79 -18.18 5.41
C GLY A 675 7.93 -18.91 4.72
N LEU A 676 7.72 -20.19 4.34
CA LEU A 676 8.72 -20.97 3.63
C LEU A 676 9.12 -20.32 2.29
N ALA A 677 8.13 -19.88 1.51
CA ALA A 677 8.39 -19.17 0.26
C ALA A 677 9.10 -17.82 0.48
N ARG A 678 8.80 -17.08 1.55
CA ARG A 678 9.49 -15.84 1.94
C ARG A 678 10.97 -16.07 2.27
N LEU A 679 11.34 -17.28 2.69
CA LEU A 679 12.71 -17.70 2.93
C LEU A 679 13.39 -18.31 1.68
N GLY A 680 12.70 -18.33 0.53
CA GLY A 680 13.27 -18.80 -0.74
C GLY A 680 13.05 -20.29 -1.02
N ALA A 681 12.17 -20.97 -0.27
CA ALA A 681 11.81 -22.36 -0.57
C ALA A 681 10.99 -22.48 -1.87
N ILE A 682 11.23 -23.54 -2.62
CA ILE A 682 10.48 -23.92 -3.82
C ILE A 682 9.40 -24.93 -3.41
N LEU A 683 8.14 -24.53 -3.52
CA LEU A 683 7.02 -25.32 -3.01
C LEU A 683 6.33 -26.10 -4.13
N THR A 684 6.09 -27.40 -3.89
CA THR A 684 5.20 -28.23 -4.71
C THR A 684 4.03 -28.68 -3.86
N THR A 685 2.83 -28.20 -4.16
CA THR A 685 1.61 -28.60 -3.42
C THR A 685 0.86 -29.69 -4.16
N VAL A 686 0.53 -30.77 -3.45
CA VAL A 686 -0.33 -31.86 -3.93
C VAL A 686 -1.59 -31.95 -3.09
N GLN A 687 -2.71 -32.26 -3.73
CA GLN A 687 -4.03 -32.45 -3.11
C GLN A 687 -4.55 -33.87 -3.34
N PRO A 688 -4.11 -34.87 -2.54
CA PRO A 688 -4.50 -36.27 -2.73
C PRO A 688 -6.01 -36.50 -2.63
N ALA A 689 -6.70 -35.74 -1.78
CA ALA A 689 -8.16 -35.78 -1.66
C ALA A 689 -8.89 -35.37 -2.95
N LYS A 690 -8.20 -34.71 -3.90
CA LYS A 690 -8.70 -34.40 -5.25
C LYS A 690 -8.14 -35.32 -6.34
N GLY A 691 -7.56 -36.45 -5.96
CA GLY A 691 -7.01 -37.44 -6.88
C GLY A 691 -5.62 -37.11 -7.43
N GLN A 692 -4.91 -36.12 -6.88
CA GLN A 692 -3.51 -35.87 -7.24
C GLN A 692 -2.61 -36.93 -6.58
N GLY A 693 -1.71 -37.54 -7.35
CA GLY A 693 -0.81 -38.57 -6.83
C GLY A 693 0.22 -38.04 -5.83
N LEU A 694 0.50 -38.83 -4.79
CA LEU A 694 1.68 -38.64 -3.94
C LEU A 694 2.92 -39.18 -4.66
N PRO A 695 4.09 -38.52 -4.53
CA PRO A 695 5.33 -39.10 -5.04
C PRO A 695 5.65 -40.42 -4.31
N PRO A 696 6.26 -41.39 -4.99
CA PRO A 696 6.54 -42.70 -4.42
C PRO A 696 7.70 -42.69 -3.41
N SER A 697 8.53 -41.65 -3.41
CA SER A 697 9.69 -41.47 -2.54
C SER A 697 9.97 -39.98 -2.25
N PRO A 698 10.86 -39.65 -1.30
CA PRO A 698 11.30 -38.27 -1.05
C PRO A 698 12.14 -37.66 -2.17
N GLU A 699 12.51 -38.42 -3.21
CA GLU A 699 13.44 -37.98 -4.26
C GLU A 699 13.00 -36.64 -4.89
N GLY A 700 13.94 -35.68 -4.94
CA GLY A 700 13.67 -34.33 -5.45
C GLY A 700 13.03 -33.36 -4.45
N PHE A 701 12.91 -33.71 -3.17
CA PHE A 701 12.41 -32.84 -2.11
C PHE A 701 13.29 -32.88 -0.86
N ASP A 702 13.63 -31.72 -0.30
CA ASP A 702 14.47 -31.59 0.90
C ASP A 702 13.65 -31.69 2.19
N ALA A 703 12.34 -31.40 2.14
CA ALA A 703 11.45 -31.50 3.30
C ALA A 703 9.99 -31.75 2.90
N LEU A 704 9.19 -32.17 3.88
CA LEU A 704 7.76 -32.47 3.73
C LEU A 704 6.91 -31.66 4.72
N VAL A 705 5.84 -31.04 4.25
CA VAL A 705 4.80 -30.43 5.07
C VAL A 705 3.49 -31.19 4.83
N VAL A 706 2.85 -31.67 5.89
CA VAL A 706 1.53 -32.33 5.86
C VAL A 706 0.56 -31.46 6.64
N LEU A 707 -0.42 -30.88 5.95
CA LEU A 707 -1.36 -29.92 6.52
C LEU A 707 -2.53 -30.60 7.25
N GLY A 708 -3.32 -29.78 7.96
CA GLY A 708 -4.55 -30.22 8.61
C GLY A 708 -5.67 -30.61 7.63
N GLY A 709 -6.74 -31.17 8.17
CA GLY A 709 -7.95 -31.50 7.42
C GLY A 709 -9.04 -32.06 8.34
N PRO A 710 -10.31 -32.08 7.90
CA PRO A 710 -11.44 -32.57 8.71
C PRO A 710 -11.51 -34.11 8.84
N GLN A 711 -10.54 -34.83 8.26
CA GLN A 711 -10.51 -36.29 8.27
C GLN A 711 -9.99 -36.84 9.60
N HIS A 712 -10.42 -38.03 9.98
CA HIS A 712 -9.87 -38.77 11.11
C HIS A 712 -8.63 -39.56 10.71
N ALA A 713 -7.52 -39.40 11.44
CA ALA A 713 -6.23 -40.03 11.10
C ALA A 713 -6.24 -41.57 11.11
N TYR A 714 -7.26 -42.18 11.72
CA TYR A 714 -7.46 -43.63 11.79
C TYR A 714 -8.39 -44.20 10.70
N ASP A 715 -9.04 -43.36 9.89
CA ASP A 715 -10.02 -43.80 8.88
C ASP A 715 -9.43 -43.90 7.47
N ASP A 716 -8.70 -44.99 7.22
CA ASP A 716 -8.13 -45.29 5.89
C ASP A 716 -9.20 -45.55 4.83
N ALA A 717 -10.41 -45.97 5.23
CA ALA A 717 -11.48 -46.25 4.29
C ALA A 717 -12.04 -44.96 3.68
N ALA A 718 -12.20 -43.91 4.50
CA ALA A 718 -12.56 -42.58 4.02
C ALA A 718 -11.39 -41.84 3.35
N SER A 719 -10.15 -42.20 3.67
CA SER A 719 -8.92 -41.53 3.18
C SER A 719 -7.89 -42.52 2.62
N PRO A 720 -8.11 -43.08 1.42
CA PRO A 720 -7.30 -44.16 0.86
C PRO A 720 -5.84 -43.78 0.57
N HIS A 721 -5.50 -42.49 0.53
CA HIS A 721 -4.13 -42.01 0.37
C HIS A 721 -3.30 -42.03 1.65
N PHE A 722 -3.90 -42.20 2.84
CA PHE A 722 -3.17 -42.17 4.11
C PHE A 722 -2.08 -43.23 4.24
N PRO A 723 -2.30 -44.53 3.93
CA PRO A 723 -1.24 -45.53 4.03
C PRO A 723 0.02 -45.18 3.22
N ALA A 724 -0.17 -44.66 2.01
CA ALA A 724 0.95 -44.19 1.17
C ALA A 724 1.64 -42.95 1.76
N LEU A 725 0.87 -42.02 2.32
CA LEU A 725 1.42 -40.84 3.00
C LEU A 725 2.23 -41.21 4.25
N LEU A 726 1.75 -42.14 5.08
CA LEU A 726 2.49 -42.62 6.25
C LEU A 726 3.82 -43.26 5.84
N ALA A 727 3.83 -44.02 4.75
CA ALA A 727 5.07 -44.58 4.19
C ALA A 727 6.02 -43.49 3.69
N LEU A 728 5.49 -42.46 3.04
CA LEU A 728 6.28 -41.32 2.57
C LEU A 728 6.88 -40.52 3.74
N MET A 729 6.11 -40.25 4.80
CA MET A 729 6.61 -39.55 5.99
C MET A 729 7.78 -40.30 6.65
N ARG A 730 7.67 -41.62 6.79
CA ARG A 730 8.79 -42.46 7.27
C ARG A 730 10.00 -42.42 6.34
N ALA A 731 9.78 -42.36 5.02
CA ALA A 731 10.88 -42.30 4.06
C ALA A 731 11.65 -40.97 4.17
N PHE A 732 10.96 -39.84 4.34
CA PHE A 732 11.61 -38.55 4.62
C PHE A 732 12.45 -38.63 5.90
N ASP A 733 11.87 -39.12 6.99
CA ASP A 733 12.57 -39.23 8.28
C ASP A 733 13.78 -40.19 8.21
N ALA A 734 13.65 -41.33 7.52
CA ALA A 734 14.74 -42.30 7.32
C ALA A 734 15.92 -41.72 6.53
N GLU A 735 15.68 -40.71 5.68
CA GLU A 735 16.71 -39.96 4.96
C GLU A 735 17.19 -38.71 5.71
N ASN A 736 16.78 -38.52 6.96
CA ASN A 736 17.02 -37.32 7.78
C ASN A 736 16.50 -36.01 7.15
N ARG A 737 15.43 -36.09 6.36
CA ARG A 737 14.78 -34.93 5.75
C ARG A 737 13.60 -34.48 6.63
N PRO A 738 13.53 -33.19 7.02
CA PRO A 738 12.52 -32.73 7.97
C PRO A 738 11.08 -32.95 7.50
N VAL A 739 10.21 -33.32 8.45
CA VAL A 739 8.76 -33.39 8.26
C VAL A 739 8.08 -32.42 9.23
N ALA A 740 7.13 -31.62 8.76
CA ALA A 740 6.23 -30.82 9.58
C ALA A 740 4.80 -31.33 9.38
N GLY A 741 4.25 -32.01 10.39
CA GLY A 741 2.85 -32.39 10.43
C GLY A 741 2.04 -31.37 11.23
N ILE A 742 0.96 -30.84 10.66
CA ILE A 742 0.11 -29.83 11.30
C ILE A 742 -1.31 -30.38 11.49
N CYS A 743 -1.85 -30.32 12.71
CA CYS A 743 -3.14 -30.89 13.12
C CYS A 743 -3.28 -32.36 12.68
N LEU A 744 -4.12 -32.67 11.69
CA LEU A 744 -4.19 -34.00 11.07
C LEU A 744 -2.81 -34.53 10.64
N GLY A 745 -1.94 -33.67 10.10
CA GLY A 745 -0.58 -34.05 9.76
C GLY A 745 0.26 -34.49 10.97
N ALA A 746 0.05 -33.91 12.14
CA ALA A 746 0.72 -34.32 13.38
C ALA A 746 0.22 -35.70 13.85
N GLN A 747 -1.09 -35.93 13.76
CA GLN A 747 -1.71 -37.23 14.07
C GLN A 747 -1.22 -38.33 13.13
N LEU A 748 -1.13 -38.03 11.82
CA LEU A 748 -0.56 -38.95 10.82
C LEU A 748 0.93 -39.19 11.06
N LEU A 749 1.71 -38.17 11.46
CA LEU A 749 3.12 -38.36 11.83
C LEU A 749 3.25 -39.28 13.04
N ALA A 750 2.45 -39.07 14.08
CA ALA A 750 2.43 -39.95 15.25
C ALA A 750 2.10 -41.40 14.83
N ARG A 751 1.06 -41.58 14.01
CA ARG A 751 0.67 -42.88 13.45
C ARG A 751 1.78 -43.52 12.60
N ALA A 752 2.50 -42.73 11.81
CA ALA A 752 3.57 -43.22 10.95
C ALA A 752 4.71 -43.86 11.77
N HIS A 753 4.93 -43.38 12.99
CA HIS A 753 5.98 -43.84 13.92
C HIS A 753 5.44 -44.70 15.08
N GLY A 754 4.22 -45.22 14.98
CA GLY A 754 3.67 -46.20 15.94
C GLY A 754 2.89 -45.62 17.12
N GLY A 755 2.66 -44.30 17.14
CA GLY A 755 1.64 -43.68 17.99
C GLY A 755 0.24 -44.05 17.50
N ARG A 756 -0.74 -44.06 18.39
CA ARG A 756 -2.14 -44.35 18.05
C ARG A 756 -2.96 -43.07 18.14
N PRO A 757 -3.62 -42.61 17.06
CA PRO A 757 -4.60 -41.54 17.15
C PRO A 757 -5.89 -42.01 17.81
N TRP A 758 -6.56 -41.15 18.57
CA TRP A 758 -7.80 -41.45 19.29
C TRP A 758 -8.66 -40.19 19.50
N PRO A 759 -10.00 -40.33 19.56
CA PRO A 759 -10.90 -39.21 19.83
C PRO A 759 -10.90 -38.84 21.32
N MET A 760 -10.80 -37.55 21.64
CA MET A 760 -10.79 -37.04 23.01
C MET A 760 -12.18 -37.00 23.66
N GLY A 761 -13.25 -37.08 22.85
CA GLY A 761 -14.63 -36.88 23.30
C GLY A 761 -14.96 -35.43 23.68
N ARG A 762 -14.12 -34.48 23.27
CA ARG A 762 -14.30 -33.02 23.39
C ARG A 762 -13.59 -32.30 22.24
N LEU A 763 -13.98 -31.06 21.97
CA LEU A 763 -13.37 -30.21 20.95
C LEU A 763 -12.48 -29.14 21.62
N GLU A 764 -11.23 -29.02 21.18
CA GLU A 764 -10.43 -27.80 21.38
C GLU A 764 -10.68 -26.86 20.20
N PHE A 765 -11.17 -25.65 20.50
CA PHE A 765 -11.51 -24.65 19.49
C PHE A 765 -11.13 -23.23 19.94
N GLY A 766 -10.55 -22.47 19.01
CA GLY A 766 -10.14 -21.08 19.21
C GLY A 766 -8.68 -20.94 19.62
N PHE A 767 -8.26 -19.74 20.05
CA PHE A 767 -6.87 -19.49 20.43
C PHE A 767 -6.61 -19.85 21.89
N THR A 768 -5.95 -20.98 22.13
CA THR A 768 -5.72 -21.54 23.47
C THR A 768 -4.31 -21.22 23.98
N PRO A 769 -4.11 -21.04 25.30
CA PRO A 769 -2.78 -20.98 25.89
C PRO A 769 -2.16 -22.37 25.92
N LEU A 770 -0.87 -22.46 25.60
CA LEU A 770 -0.09 -23.69 25.58
C LEU A 770 1.20 -23.51 26.39
N GLU A 771 1.76 -24.62 26.88
CA GLU A 771 2.97 -24.61 27.71
C GLU A 771 4.10 -25.38 27.03
N ALA A 772 5.29 -24.77 26.98
CA ALA A 772 6.49 -25.46 26.52
C ALA A 772 6.99 -26.39 27.64
N THR A 773 7.40 -27.62 27.27
CA THR A 773 8.10 -28.51 28.19
C THR A 773 9.55 -28.06 28.36
N ALA A 774 10.27 -28.61 29.35
CA ALA A 774 11.70 -28.34 29.51
C ALA A 774 12.50 -28.72 28.25
N GLU A 775 12.10 -29.80 27.59
CA GLU A 775 12.64 -30.23 26.30
C GLU A 775 12.27 -29.27 25.17
N GLY A 776 11.06 -28.70 25.18
CA GLY A 776 10.63 -27.67 24.23
C GLY A 776 11.40 -26.36 24.35
N GLU A 777 11.75 -25.94 25.57
CA GLU A 777 12.61 -24.78 25.82
C GLU A 777 14.04 -24.98 25.28
N ALA A 778 14.55 -26.22 25.34
CA ALA A 778 15.87 -26.59 24.84
C ALA A 778 15.89 -26.96 23.34
N ASP A 779 14.73 -27.08 22.70
CA ASP A 779 14.61 -27.55 21.32
C ASP A 779 15.12 -26.51 20.30
N PRO A 780 15.87 -26.90 19.26
CA PRO A 780 16.47 -25.97 18.30
C PRO A 780 15.44 -25.23 17.43
N VAL A 781 14.22 -25.77 17.27
CA VAL A 781 13.16 -25.12 16.50
C VAL A 781 12.27 -24.28 17.40
N LEU A 782 11.79 -24.87 18.50
CA LEU A 782 10.84 -24.20 19.39
C LEU A 782 11.48 -23.23 20.37
N GLY A 783 12.60 -23.59 21.00
CA GLY A 783 13.27 -22.76 22.01
C GLY A 783 13.51 -21.32 21.53
N PRO A 784 14.13 -21.09 20.36
CA PRO A 784 14.33 -19.73 19.82
C PRO A 784 13.05 -19.04 19.33
N ALA A 785 11.94 -19.78 19.19
CA ALA A 785 10.63 -19.23 18.81
C ALA A 785 9.81 -18.76 20.02
N LEU A 786 10.15 -19.20 21.24
CA LEU A 786 9.48 -18.82 22.47
C LEU A 786 9.54 -17.30 22.76
N PRO A 787 8.61 -16.77 23.58
CA PRO A 787 7.51 -17.47 24.27
C PRO A 787 6.35 -17.88 23.35
N LEU A 788 5.59 -18.91 23.73
CA LEU A 788 4.37 -19.32 23.03
C LEU A 788 3.29 -18.21 23.11
N PRO A 789 2.67 -17.84 21.99
CA PRO A 789 1.42 -17.09 22.01
C PRO A 789 0.24 -18.04 22.27
N ARG A 790 -0.97 -17.48 22.35
CA ARG A 790 -2.16 -18.32 22.17
C ARG A 790 -2.21 -18.80 20.72
N LEU A 791 -2.46 -20.08 20.48
CA LEU A 791 -2.42 -20.69 19.16
C LEU A 791 -3.79 -21.26 18.80
N MET A 792 -4.14 -21.23 17.51
CA MET A 792 -5.46 -21.65 17.05
C MET A 792 -5.58 -23.18 17.13
N GLU A 793 -6.62 -23.65 17.80
CA GLU A 793 -7.03 -25.06 17.85
C GLU A 793 -8.32 -25.26 17.07
N PHE A 794 -8.42 -26.41 16.41
CA PHE A 794 -9.69 -26.89 15.86
C PHE A 794 -9.70 -28.41 15.64
N HIS A 795 -9.65 -29.18 16.73
CA HIS A 795 -9.61 -30.64 16.67
C HIS A 795 -10.36 -31.32 17.83
N GLU A 796 -10.82 -32.54 17.59
CA GLU A 796 -11.35 -33.46 18.63
C GLU A 796 -10.52 -34.73 18.82
N ASP A 797 -9.58 -34.97 17.90
CA ASP A 797 -8.67 -36.11 17.93
C ASP A 797 -7.33 -35.70 18.57
N SER A 798 -6.71 -36.65 19.26
CA SER A 798 -5.35 -36.59 19.79
C SER A 798 -4.60 -37.87 19.43
N PHE A 799 -3.42 -38.08 19.99
CA PHE A 799 -2.58 -39.24 19.71
C PHE A 799 -1.69 -39.61 20.90
N ASP A 800 -1.35 -40.90 20.99
CA ASP A 800 -0.27 -41.38 21.85
C ASP A 800 1.09 -40.92 21.26
N LEU A 801 2.01 -40.45 22.11
CA LEU A 801 3.37 -40.12 21.65
C LEU A 801 4.04 -41.37 21.08
N PRO A 802 4.57 -41.32 19.84
CA PRO A 802 5.23 -42.47 19.26
C PRO A 802 6.52 -42.83 20.03
N PRO A 803 6.93 -44.10 20.04
CA PRO A 803 8.17 -44.51 20.69
C PRO A 803 9.38 -43.68 20.24
N GLY A 804 10.12 -43.11 21.19
CA GLY A 804 11.31 -42.29 20.91
C GLY A 804 11.00 -40.83 20.55
N ALA A 805 9.74 -40.39 20.57
CA ALA A 805 9.42 -38.98 20.46
C ALA A 805 9.68 -38.21 21.75
N VAL A 806 10.00 -36.93 21.59
CA VAL A 806 10.19 -35.95 22.65
C VAL A 806 8.99 -35.00 22.63
N ALA A 807 8.25 -34.92 23.75
CA ALA A 807 7.18 -33.95 23.91
C ALA A 807 7.77 -32.55 24.11
N LEU A 808 7.28 -31.57 23.34
CA LEU A 808 7.81 -30.21 23.31
C LEU A 808 6.81 -29.16 23.79
N VAL A 809 5.53 -29.38 23.51
CA VAL A 809 4.44 -28.49 23.97
C VAL A 809 3.30 -29.35 24.48
N ALA A 810 2.72 -28.93 25.60
CA ALA A 810 1.56 -29.54 26.21
C ALA A 810 0.39 -28.54 26.29
N GLY A 811 -0.82 -29.06 26.17
CA GLY A 811 -2.07 -28.35 26.42
C GLY A 811 -2.76 -28.90 27.67
N GLN A 812 -3.76 -28.15 28.15
CA GLN A 812 -4.53 -28.55 29.33
C GLN A 812 -5.42 -29.77 29.06
N ASP A 813 -6.14 -29.76 27.93
CA ASP A 813 -7.07 -30.84 27.55
C ASP A 813 -6.41 -31.87 26.61
N CYS A 814 -5.57 -31.40 25.70
CA CYS A 814 -4.71 -32.26 24.88
C CYS A 814 -3.26 -32.22 25.38
N PRO A 815 -2.74 -33.29 26.02
CA PRO A 815 -1.39 -33.26 26.59
C PRO A 815 -0.27 -33.25 25.54
N ASN A 816 -0.57 -33.70 24.32
CA ASN A 816 0.42 -33.83 23.24
C ASN A 816 0.16 -32.77 22.15
N GLN A 817 0.65 -31.55 22.39
CA GLN A 817 0.42 -30.41 21.50
C GLN A 817 1.54 -30.18 20.49
N CYS A 818 2.78 -30.49 20.86
CA CYS A 818 3.86 -30.61 19.90
C CYS A 818 4.85 -31.68 20.33
N PHE A 819 5.38 -32.43 19.37
CA PHE A 819 6.44 -33.40 19.60
C PHE A 819 7.45 -33.39 18.46
N ARG A 820 8.67 -33.85 18.78
CA ARG A 820 9.69 -34.19 17.79
C ARG A 820 9.94 -35.69 17.80
N VAL A 821 10.00 -36.29 16.61
CA VAL A 821 10.40 -37.68 16.40
C VAL A 821 11.54 -37.71 15.38
N GLY A 822 12.45 -38.68 15.50
CA GLY A 822 13.63 -38.74 14.65
C GLY A 822 14.54 -37.51 14.82
N ALA A 823 15.30 -37.21 13.77
CA ALA A 823 16.28 -36.11 13.80
C ALA A 823 15.63 -34.73 13.60
N ALA A 824 14.57 -34.64 12.78
CA ALA A 824 14.03 -33.35 12.34
C ALA A 824 12.52 -33.36 12.01
N SER A 825 11.75 -34.35 12.50
CA SER A 825 10.31 -34.45 12.23
C SER A 825 9.49 -33.92 13.40
N TYR A 826 8.63 -32.94 13.14
CA TYR A 826 7.82 -32.24 14.14
C TYR A 826 6.33 -32.42 13.85
N GLY A 827 5.58 -32.80 14.88
CA GLY A 827 4.11 -32.74 14.87
C GLY A 827 3.64 -31.54 15.68
N PHE A 828 2.83 -30.68 15.09
CA PHE A 828 2.14 -29.55 15.72
C PHE A 828 0.64 -29.85 15.72
N GLN A 829 0.05 -30.18 16.86
CA GLN A 829 -1.39 -30.45 16.92
C GLN A 829 -2.20 -29.14 16.75
N PHE A 830 -1.67 -28.03 17.25
CA PHE A 830 -2.17 -26.68 17.00
C PHE A 830 -1.88 -26.16 15.59
N HIS A 831 -2.64 -25.13 15.20
CA HIS A 831 -2.53 -24.45 13.92
C HIS A 831 -1.72 -23.15 13.99
N LEU A 832 -0.40 -23.27 13.78
CA LEU A 832 0.49 -22.12 13.63
C LEU A 832 0.42 -21.45 12.25
N GLU A 833 -0.11 -22.13 11.25
CA GLU A 833 -0.20 -21.66 9.87
C GLU A 833 -1.38 -20.70 9.63
N VAL A 834 -2.28 -20.57 10.58
CA VAL A 834 -3.54 -19.84 10.41
C VAL A 834 -3.30 -18.33 10.28
N ASP A 835 -3.76 -17.77 9.15
CA ASP A 835 -3.91 -16.33 8.98
C ASP A 835 -5.33 -15.87 9.35
N SER A 836 -5.56 -14.55 9.34
CA SER A 836 -6.84 -13.96 9.73
C SER A 836 -8.02 -14.40 8.87
N VAL A 837 -7.78 -14.73 7.59
CA VAL A 837 -8.81 -15.20 6.66
C VAL A 837 -9.19 -16.63 7.00
N ILE A 838 -8.20 -17.50 7.24
CA ILE A 838 -8.42 -18.89 7.65
C ILE A 838 -9.18 -18.93 8.97
N ALA A 839 -8.71 -18.21 10.00
CA ALA A 839 -9.36 -18.16 11.31
C ALA A 839 -10.81 -17.70 11.21
N SER A 840 -11.06 -16.58 10.51
CA SER A 840 -12.41 -16.02 10.37
C SER A 840 -13.37 -16.97 9.64
N ASN A 841 -12.87 -17.68 8.63
CA ASN A 841 -13.67 -18.66 7.90
C ASN A 841 -14.02 -19.85 8.79
N TRP A 842 -13.06 -20.38 9.55
CA TRP A 842 -13.30 -21.48 10.49
C TRP A 842 -14.29 -21.08 11.58
N ILE A 843 -14.10 -19.89 12.17
CA ILE A 843 -15.01 -19.34 13.18
C ILE A 843 -16.42 -19.21 12.62
N THR A 844 -16.57 -18.65 11.41
CA THR A 844 -17.87 -18.46 10.78
C THR A 844 -18.54 -19.81 10.49
N LEU A 845 -17.80 -20.75 9.91
CA LEU A 845 -18.32 -22.09 9.58
C LEU A 845 -18.75 -22.83 10.84
N PHE A 846 -17.91 -22.86 11.88
CA PHE A 846 -18.24 -23.51 13.14
C PHE A 846 -19.46 -22.85 13.79
N ARG A 847 -19.46 -21.52 13.91
CA ARG A 847 -20.58 -20.75 14.47
C ARG A 847 -21.92 -21.04 13.78
N GLN A 848 -21.91 -21.33 12.48
CA GLN A 848 -23.09 -21.62 11.67
C GLN A 848 -23.44 -23.13 11.59
N GLY A 849 -22.71 -24.01 12.27
CA GLY A 849 -22.90 -25.46 12.16
C GLY A 849 -22.50 -26.05 10.81
N GLY A 850 -21.64 -25.35 10.05
CA GLY A 850 -21.22 -25.74 8.69
C GLY A 850 -20.13 -26.82 8.64
N ILE A 851 -19.75 -27.40 9.78
CA ILE A 851 -18.79 -28.49 9.89
C ILE A 851 -19.48 -29.63 10.64
N GLU A 852 -19.96 -30.62 9.88
CA GLU A 852 -20.79 -31.72 10.36
C GLU A 852 -20.12 -32.52 11.48
N THR A 853 -18.84 -32.84 11.33
CA THR A 853 -18.02 -33.53 12.34
C THR A 853 -18.06 -32.83 13.70
N TYR A 854 -18.10 -31.49 13.72
CA TYR A 854 -18.05 -30.69 14.94
C TYR A 854 -19.40 -30.15 15.39
N ALA A 855 -20.48 -30.45 14.65
CA ALA A 855 -21.84 -30.02 15.00
C ALA A 855 -22.24 -30.39 16.45
N PRO A 856 -21.87 -31.56 17.01
CA PRO A 856 -22.21 -31.91 18.40
C PRO A 856 -21.63 -30.96 19.45
N TYR A 857 -20.50 -30.30 19.19
CA TYR A 857 -19.84 -29.42 20.14
C TYR A 857 -20.31 -27.96 20.08
N ARG A 858 -21.13 -27.61 19.08
CA ARG A 858 -21.51 -26.22 18.81
C ARG A 858 -22.19 -25.54 20.01
N GLU A 859 -22.98 -26.30 20.77
CA GLU A 859 -23.73 -25.79 21.92
C GLU A 859 -22.82 -25.32 23.07
N ALA A 860 -21.57 -25.76 23.12
CA ALA A 860 -20.60 -25.36 24.14
C ALA A 860 -20.05 -23.94 23.96
N TYR A 861 -20.27 -23.31 22.80
CA TYR A 861 -19.72 -21.98 22.47
C TYR A 861 -20.85 -20.99 22.21
N ASP A 862 -21.11 -20.08 23.14
CA ASP A 862 -22.18 -19.10 22.98
C ASP A 862 -21.75 -17.91 22.09
N GLU A 863 -22.68 -17.00 21.84
CA GLU A 863 -22.40 -15.77 21.08
C GLU A 863 -21.41 -14.83 21.80
N THR A 864 -21.34 -14.91 23.13
CA THR A 864 -20.36 -14.16 23.94
C THR A 864 -18.94 -14.60 23.62
N TYR A 865 -18.71 -15.91 23.55
CA TYR A 865 -17.42 -16.48 23.16
C TYR A 865 -16.98 -16.00 21.78
N PHE A 866 -17.87 -16.09 20.77
CA PHE A 866 -17.54 -15.66 19.41
C PHE A 866 -17.28 -14.15 19.30
N ALA A 867 -18.03 -13.33 20.05
CA ALA A 867 -17.82 -11.89 20.08
C ALA A 867 -16.46 -11.54 20.71
N GLY A 868 -16.10 -12.19 21.82
CA GLY A 868 -14.79 -12.02 22.46
C GLY A 868 -13.64 -12.43 21.54
N LEU A 869 -13.75 -13.61 20.91
CA LEU A 869 -12.76 -14.10 19.96
C LEU A 869 -12.58 -13.15 18.77
N ALA A 870 -13.66 -12.61 18.21
CA ALA A 870 -13.60 -11.66 17.10
C ALA A 870 -12.94 -10.33 17.49
N ALA A 871 -13.12 -9.87 18.73
CA ALA A 871 -12.51 -8.63 19.23
C ALA A 871 -10.98 -8.76 19.41
N ASP A 872 -10.52 -9.92 19.86
CA ASP A 872 -9.10 -10.20 20.11
C ASP A 872 -8.35 -10.73 18.87
N LEU A 873 -9.10 -11.18 17.84
CA LEU A 873 -8.55 -11.86 16.66
C LEU A 873 -7.37 -11.13 15.99
N PRO A 874 -7.37 -9.80 15.78
CA PRO A 874 -6.23 -9.12 15.19
C PRO A 874 -4.91 -9.34 15.96
N VAL A 875 -4.96 -9.27 17.29
CA VAL A 875 -3.78 -9.42 18.16
C VAL A 875 -3.36 -10.89 18.20
N LEU A 876 -4.32 -11.79 18.38
CA LEU A 876 -4.11 -13.25 18.38
C LEU A 876 -3.41 -13.73 17.10
N VAL A 877 -3.90 -13.29 15.94
CA VAL A 877 -3.30 -13.63 14.65
C VAL A 877 -1.91 -13.00 14.51
N ALA A 878 -1.72 -11.74 14.89
CA ALA A 878 -0.41 -11.09 14.78
C ALA A 878 0.67 -11.78 15.64
N GLU A 879 0.33 -12.22 16.85
CA GLU A 879 1.23 -12.97 17.73
C GLU A 879 1.53 -14.37 17.18
N SER A 880 0.50 -15.11 16.74
CA SER A 880 0.65 -16.42 16.09
C SER A 880 1.54 -16.33 14.84
N GLN A 881 1.37 -15.28 14.02
CA GLN A 881 2.17 -15.01 12.83
C GLN A 881 3.65 -14.78 13.14
N GLU A 882 3.97 -14.05 14.21
CA GLU A 882 5.34 -13.85 14.66
C GLU A 882 5.98 -15.17 15.09
N PHE A 883 5.26 -15.96 15.90
CA PHE A 883 5.69 -17.29 16.32
C PHE A 883 5.92 -18.22 15.12
N CYS A 884 4.94 -18.33 14.22
CA CYS A 884 5.05 -19.14 13.00
C CYS A 884 6.25 -18.73 12.16
N ARG A 885 6.53 -17.42 11.99
CA ARG A 885 7.72 -16.96 11.25
C ARG A 885 9.03 -17.43 11.88
N ARG A 886 9.12 -17.51 13.20
CA ARG A 886 10.31 -18.03 13.91
C ARG A 886 10.42 -19.54 13.74
N VAL A 887 9.33 -20.28 13.96
CA VAL A 887 9.29 -21.75 13.78
C VAL A 887 9.67 -22.13 12.36
N VAL A 888 9.07 -21.50 11.35
CA VAL A 888 9.37 -21.75 9.93
C VAL A 888 10.85 -21.52 9.62
N ARG A 889 11.44 -20.45 10.15
CA ARG A 889 12.87 -20.14 9.95
C ARG A 889 13.76 -21.23 10.55
N ASN A 890 13.50 -21.60 11.81
CA ASN A 890 14.33 -22.57 12.52
C ASN A 890 14.14 -23.99 11.95
N TRP A 891 12.91 -24.36 11.60
CA TRP A 891 12.60 -25.65 10.98
C TRP A 891 13.23 -25.78 9.60
N LEU A 892 13.14 -24.75 8.76
CA LEU A 892 13.77 -24.77 7.43
C LEU A 892 15.31 -24.87 7.51
N ALA A 893 15.92 -24.36 8.59
CA ALA A 893 17.36 -24.50 8.81
C ALA A 893 17.81 -25.94 9.12
N LEU A 894 16.86 -26.84 9.44
CA LEU A 894 17.14 -28.28 9.57
C LEU A 894 17.15 -29.02 8.22
N ALA A 895 16.56 -28.43 7.18
CA ALA A 895 16.39 -29.06 5.87
C ALA A 895 17.66 -29.08 5.04
#